data_AF-A0A6P0HXC0-F1
#
_entry.id   AF-A0A6P0HXC0-F1
#
_cell.length_a   1.000
_cell.length_b   1.000
_cell.length_c   1.000
_cell.angle_alpha   90.00
_cell.angle_beta   90.00
_cell.angle_gamma   90.00
#
_symmetry.space_group_name_H-M   'P 1'
#
loop_
_entity.id
_entity.type
_entity.pdbx_description
1 polymer ?
#
loop_
_entity_poly.entity_id
_entity_poly.type
_entity_poly.pdbx_seq_one_letter_code
_entity_poly.pdbx_strand_id
1 'polypeptide(L)'
;MSQIQLASSLSKNSEKNTARNLVKLAAFLVVLYIIERDSPAEYEYNYSYLNPLAMTNVPRYKIIEKIVGFPVIQLPKGTFPTLQWLIKVVLSLLKIFINSSLSQNSGLSKAKSFEWTKLFPISNDFGDISEESLKDVVEQLHLNLEKIDKDPEIERQWQELSQQKSAEENLVQIIDNDFKEIQSQIPQEKIDELASTAEKTVLDNLQKIVKYSAKLAEIADANKFSTSDSSVEFSPQSPTLDDYDQQFTIIRKPAIAYNFQQDLIFAYLQVAGPNPMVIEQFQVSDSRLPVTPEQYSQIAAKFGFADSLEAAIADDRLYVADYALLNSLVNGSFISQELEQQKYIATPVALFAVPPADSWSRPLFPVAISYQRTAISTEWVLFTPLDGESWMTAKNIVQMTDSNYHELISHLGRTHLVVEPFIVPTNYLPEDHCVRKLLVPHFEGTVLINYGAHAILVAPGGSVDSLLASSVGGDQAMAAKATQSYLFNFNEISFPQTLANRRVTDVSKLPTYPYRDDGLLIWNAIEIWVRDYFSIYYSNDSAVKNDTDLQTWGSTLVSLQGGRLQNFGDDGQGKFNTINCLVKTISTVIFTASAQHAAVNFSQQEMMYTPAFPLARYLPAPINPQDPESFIKGLPSLSQAQSQIDTLYLLGSVYYTQLGKYSPSAFPNNNQLQAALKKFQDNLQAAETTIKERNRNPDRLMPYEFLLPSQIPQSINI
;
A
#
# COMPACT_ATOMS: atom_id res chain seq x y z
N MET A 1 -32.40 -17.73 -8.68
CA MET A 1 -31.44 -18.17 -9.71
C MET A 1 -30.28 -17.19 -9.64
N SER A 2 -29.15 -17.68 -9.16
CA SER A 2 -28.31 -17.01 -8.16
C SER A 2 -27.24 -16.12 -8.77
N GLN A 3 -26.85 -15.09 -8.01
CA GLN A 3 -25.71 -14.18 -8.23
C GLN A 3 -24.38 -14.89 -8.58
N ILE A 4 -24.32 -16.21 -8.39
CA ILE A 4 -23.25 -17.14 -8.78
C ILE A 4 -23.07 -17.21 -10.31
N GLN A 5 -24.13 -17.04 -11.12
CA GLN A 5 -24.00 -17.08 -12.58
C GLN A 5 -23.44 -15.78 -13.20
N LEU A 6 -23.66 -14.61 -12.58
CA LEU A 6 -23.08 -13.34 -13.04
C LEU A 6 -21.59 -13.20 -12.65
N ALA A 7 -21.20 -13.71 -11.48
CA ALA A 7 -19.79 -13.79 -11.08
C ALA A 7 -18.96 -14.66 -12.04
N SER A 8 -19.58 -15.72 -12.57
CA SER A 8 -18.93 -16.61 -13.55
C SER A 8 -18.70 -15.98 -14.93
N SER A 9 -19.43 -14.91 -15.31
CA SER A 9 -19.22 -14.25 -16.61
C SER A 9 -18.18 -13.14 -16.55
N LEU A 10 -17.98 -12.52 -15.38
CA LEU A 10 -16.96 -11.47 -15.18
C LEU A 10 -15.59 -12.07 -14.83
N SER A 11 -15.52 -13.15 -14.06
CA SER A 11 -14.24 -13.81 -13.74
C SER A 11 -13.64 -14.52 -14.96
N LYS A 12 -14.47 -15.11 -15.85
CA LYS A 12 -14.00 -15.88 -17.01
C LYS A 12 -13.26 -15.07 -18.08
N ASN A 13 -13.33 -13.74 -18.07
CA ASN A 13 -12.61 -12.89 -19.04
C ASN A 13 -11.47 -12.06 -18.42
N SER A 14 -11.39 -11.96 -17.09
CA SER A 14 -10.49 -11.01 -16.41
C SER A 14 -9.01 -11.43 -16.42
N GLU A 15 -8.71 -12.73 -16.33
CA GLU A 15 -7.34 -13.24 -16.32
C GLU A 15 -6.71 -13.38 -17.72
N LYS A 16 -7.52 -13.35 -18.78
CA LYS A 16 -7.01 -13.68 -20.12
C LYS A 16 -6.01 -12.66 -20.68
N ASN A 17 -5.90 -11.46 -20.11
CA ASN A 17 -5.05 -10.41 -20.68
C ASN A 17 -4.59 -9.37 -19.63
N THR A 18 -3.81 -9.76 -18.61
CA THR A 18 -3.25 -8.81 -17.60
C THR A 18 -2.57 -7.61 -18.25
N ALA A 19 -1.83 -7.83 -19.34
CA ALA A 19 -1.20 -6.78 -20.13
C ALA A 19 -2.23 -5.79 -20.70
N ARG A 20 -3.30 -6.29 -21.34
CA ARG A 20 -4.37 -5.42 -21.86
C ARG A 20 -5.10 -4.66 -20.75
N ASN A 21 -5.30 -5.26 -19.57
CA ASN A 21 -5.98 -4.61 -18.45
C ASN A 21 -5.19 -3.39 -17.93
N LEU A 22 -3.87 -3.50 -17.80
CA LEU A 22 -3.01 -2.38 -17.39
C LEU A 22 -3.05 -1.23 -18.39
N VAL A 23 -3.00 -1.54 -19.69
CA VAL A 23 -3.08 -0.51 -20.75
C VAL A 23 -4.46 0.15 -20.79
N LYS A 24 -5.54 -0.63 -20.61
CA LYS A 24 -6.90 -0.07 -20.48
C LYS A 24 -7.05 0.84 -19.27
N LEU A 25 -6.46 0.47 -18.14
CA LEU A 25 -6.46 1.31 -16.93
C LEU A 25 -5.71 2.63 -17.18
N ALA A 26 -4.55 2.59 -17.82
CA ALA A 26 -3.81 3.79 -18.20
C ALA A 26 -4.62 4.69 -19.15
N ALA A 27 -5.27 4.12 -20.16
CA ALA A 27 -6.16 4.85 -21.07
C ALA A 27 -7.29 5.56 -20.30
N PHE A 28 -7.97 4.81 -19.43
CA PHE A 28 -9.05 5.32 -18.58
C PHE A 28 -8.59 6.48 -17.70
N LEU A 29 -7.44 6.37 -17.04
CA LEU A 29 -6.94 7.43 -16.15
C LEU A 29 -6.64 8.73 -16.90
N VAL A 30 -6.04 8.62 -18.10
CA VAL A 30 -5.78 9.79 -18.95
C VAL A 30 -7.08 10.51 -19.29
N VAL A 31 -8.11 9.75 -19.63
CA VAL A 31 -9.42 10.31 -19.95
C VAL A 31 -10.10 10.92 -18.74
N LEU A 32 -10.11 10.20 -17.62
CA LEU A 32 -10.76 10.65 -16.38
C LEU A 32 -10.17 11.99 -15.93
N TYR A 33 -8.84 12.16 -16.01
CA TYR A 33 -8.17 13.42 -15.74
C TYR A 33 -8.75 14.58 -16.59
N ILE A 34 -8.91 14.38 -17.91
CA ILE A 34 -9.39 15.43 -18.82
C ILE A 34 -10.82 15.86 -18.45
N ILE A 35 -11.69 14.92 -18.06
CA ILE A 35 -13.07 15.21 -17.69
C ILE A 35 -13.14 15.90 -16.33
N GLU A 36 -12.38 15.39 -15.36
CA GLU A 36 -12.45 15.84 -13.96
C GLU A 36 -11.78 17.18 -13.70
N ARG A 37 -10.82 17.57 -14.55
CA ARG A 37 -10.10 18.85 -14.49
C ARG A 37 -11.05 20.04 -14.29
N ASP A 38 -12.21 20.00 -14.94
CA ASP A 38 -13.20 21.07 -14.92
C ASP A 38 -14.60 20.58 -14.48
N SER A 39 -14.65 19.53 -13.67
CA SER A 39 -15.91 18.95 -13.20
C SER A 39 -16.77 19.99 -12.44
N PRO A 40 -18.05 20.18 -12.79
CA PRO A 40 -18.95 21.08 -12.07
C PRO A 40 -19.60 20.43 -10.85
N ALA A 41 -19.21 19.20 -10.48
CA ALA A 41 -19.93 18.41 -9.49
C ALA A 41 -19.69 18.91 -8.05
N GLU A 42 -20.79 19.03 -7.31
CA GLU A 42 -20.86 19.23 -5.86
C GLU A 42 -21.55 18.00 -5.24
N TYR A 43 -21.17 17.58 -4.03
CA TYR A 43 -21.68 16.34 -3.40
C TYR A 43 -22.54 16.61 -2.18
N GLU A 44 -23.63 15.85 -2.09
CA GLU A 44 -24.29 15.53 -0.84
C GLU A 44 -23.94 14.10 -0.45
N TYR A 45 -23.13 13.94 0.61
CA TYR A 45 -22.67 12.62 1.03
C TYR A 45 -23.72 11.91 1.87
N ASN A 46 -23.90 10.61 1.62
CA ASN A 46 -24.73 9.75 2.45
C ASN A 46 -23.87 8.65 3.11
N TYR A 47 -23.80 8.69 4.44
CA TYR A 47 -23.06 7.75 5.29
C TYR A 47 -23.93 6.62 5.86
N SER A 48 -25.04 6.32 5.20
CA SER A 48 -25.95 5.26 5.63
C SER A 48 -25.34 3.87 5.38
N TYR A 49 -24.65 3.38 6.42
CA TYR A 49 -24.31 1.98 6.68
C TYR A 49 -23.13 1.41 5.89
N LEU A 50 -22.18 0.84 6.64
CA LEU A 50 -21.13 -0.06 6.17
C LEU A 50 -21.73 -1.21 5.35
N ASN A 51 -21.81 -1.05 4.03
CA ASN A 51 -21.15 -1.89 3.02
C ASN A 51 -21.41 -1.33 1.60
N PRO A 52 -20.40 -0.91 0.81
CA PRO A 52 -18.99 -0.66 1.12
C PRO A 52 -18.75 0.82 1.51
N LEU A 53 -17.65 1.10 2.22
CA LEU A 53 -17.18 2.44 2.60
C LEU A 53 -16.72 3.26 1.38
N ALA A 54 -17.68 3.61 0.53
CA ALA A 54 -17.50 4.53 -0.56
C ALA A 54 -18.58 5.58 -0.46
N MET A 55 -18.28 6.78 -0.98
CA MET A 55 -19.28 7.82 -1.21
C MET A 55 -20.55 7.22 -1.85
N THR A 56 -21.64 7.09 -1.10
CA THR A 56 -22.89 6.59 -1.66
C THR A 56 -23.70 7.75 -2.23
N ASN A 57 -24.46 7.50 -3.31
CA ASN A 57 -25.26 8.49 -4.06
C ASN A 57 -24.48 9.55 -4.87
N VAL A 58 -23.22 9.29 -5.19
CA VAL A 58 -22.45 10.11 -6.13
C VAL A 58 -22.92 9.90 -7.57
N PRO A 59 -23.15 10.96 -8.36
CA PRO A 59 -23.31 10.86 -9.81
C PRO A 59 -22.17 10.05 -10.45
N ARG A 60 -22.50 9.23 -11.45
CA ARG A 60 -21.52 8.33 -12.08
C ARG A 60 -21.36 8.63 -13.56
N TYR A 61 -20.16 8.44 -14.10
CA TYR A 61 -19.92 8.56 -15.53
C TYR A 61 -20.38 7.30 -16.28
N LYS A 62 -21.68 7.20 -16.59
CA LYS A 62 -22.28 6.01 -17.25
C LYS A 62 -21.56 5.53 -18.51
N ILE A 63 -21.05 6.44 -19.32
CA ILE A 63 -20.28 6.11 -20.54
C ILE A 63 -18.95 5.46 -20.16
N ILE A 64 -18.26 6.00 -19.16
CA ILE A 64 -17.00 5.44 -18.71
C ILE A 64 -17.23 4.08 -18.04
N GLU A 65 -18.30 3.92 -17.24
CA GLU A 65 -18.68 2.62 -16.66
C GLU A 65 -18.85 1.54 -17.72
N LYS A 66 -19.43 1.89 -18.88
CA LYS A 66 -19.59 0.97 -20.02
C LYS A 66 -18.24 0.55 -20.60
N ILE A 67 -17.26 1.46 -20.62
CA ILE A 67 -15.92 1.23 -21.19
C ILE A 67 -15.05 0.42 -20.21
N VAL A 68 -15.02 0.78 -18.92
CA VAL A 68 -14.15 0.12 -17.93
C VAL A 68 -14.78 -1.09 -17.26
N GLY A 69 -16.10 -1.26 -17.36
CA GLY A 69 -16.81 -2.42 -16.84
C GLY A 69 -17.09 -2.38 -15.33
N PHE A 70 -16.79 -1.27 -14.65
CA PHE A 70 -17.11 -1.05 -13.24
C PHE A 70 -17.59 0.39 -13.00
N PRO A 71 -18.31 0.64 -11.90
CA PRO A 71 -18.82 1.98 -11.61
C PRO A 71 -17.71 3.02 -11.45
N VAL A 72 -17.88 4.23 -12.00
CA VAL A 72 -16.93 5.36 -11.85
C VAL A 72 -17.69 6.58 -11.36
N ILE A 73 -17.29 7.09 -10.20
CA ILE A 73 -17.87 8.29 -9.59
C ILE A 73 -17.38 9.56 -10.30
N GLN A 74 -18.24 10.57 -10.36
CA GLN A 74 -17.79 11.94 -10.56
C GLN A 74 -17.06 12.39 -9.30
N LEU A 75 -16.04 13.23 -9.44
CA LEU A 75 -15.31 13.84 -8.33
C LEU A 75 -15.54 15.35 -8.29
N PRO A 76 -15.44 15.96 -7.10
CA PRO A 76 -15.56 17.42 -7.01
C PRO A 76 -14.40 18.11 -7.72
N LYS A 77 -14.67 19.31 -8.23
CA LYS A 77 -13.63 20.13 -8.87
C LYS A 77 -12.39 20.21 -7.98
N GLY A 78 -11.22 19.91 -8.54
CA GLY A 78 -9.95 20.00 -7.84
C GLY A 78 -9.66 18.89 -6.83
N THR A 79 -10.42 17.79 -6.84
CA THR A 79 -10.13 16.62 -6.00
C THR A 79 -9.51 15.45 -6.75
N PHE A 80 -9.65 15.40 -8.08
CA PHE A 80 -8.82 14.50 -8.89
C PHE A 80 -7.36 14.97 -8.83
N PRO A 81 -6.40 14.06 -8.62
CA PRO A 81 -4.97 14.40 -8.56
C PRO A 81 -4.46 15.11 -9.82
N THR A 82 -3.37 15.85 -9.69
CA THR A 82 -2.82 16.66 -10.79
C THR A 82 -2.27 15.83 -11.96
N LEU A 83 -1.94 16.50 -13.07
CA LEU A 83 -1.24 15.89 -14.22
C LEU A 83 0.03 15.12 -13.79
N GLN A 84 0.73 15.62 -12.77
CA GLN A 84 1.93 14.98 -12.24
C GLN A 84 1.63 13.57 -11.72
N TRP A 85 0.53 13.41 -10.97
CA TRP A 85 0.08 12.11 -10.48
C TRP A 85 -0.27 11.18 -11.63
N LEU A 86 -1.05 11.67 -12.61
CA LEU A 86 -1.44 10.89 -13.78
C LEU A 86 -0.21 10.34 -14.52
N ILE A 87 0.79 11.18 -14.78
CA ILE A 87 2.03 10.78 -15.43
C ILE A 87 2.69 9.65 -14.64
N LYS A 88 2.89 9.82 -13.32
CA LYS A 88 3.54 8.80 -12.48
C LYS A 88 2.80 7.46 -12.52
N VAL A 89 1.48 7.46 -12.39
CA VAL A 89 0.68 6.24 -12.40
C VAL A 89 0.75 5.53 -13.77
N VAL A 90 0.57 6.27 -14.87
CA VAL A 90 0.64 5.69 -16.23
C VAL A 90 2.01 5.07 -16.51
N LEU A 91 3.09 5.75 -16.09
CA LEU A 91 4.46 5.23 -16.24
C LEU A 91 4.68 3.96 -15.41
N SER A 92 4.17 3.91 -14.17
CA SER A 92 4.24 2.70 -13.33
C SER A 92 3.47 1.53 -13.95
N LEU A 93 2.25 1.75 -14.46
CA LEU A 93 1.46 0.72 -15.15
C LEU A 93 2.18 0.15 -16.37
N LEU A 94 2.82 1.01 -17.17
CA LEU A 94 3.60 0.59 -18.32
C LEU A 94 4.81 -0.26 -17.91
N LYS A 95 5.51 0.13 -16.84
CA LYS A 95 6.66 -0.62 -16.31
C LYS A 95 6.26 -2.00 -15.78
N ILE A 96 5.12 -2.10 -15.10
CA ILE A 96 4.52 -3.38 -14.68
C ILE A 96 4.27 -4.26 -15.91
N PHE A 97 3.55 -3.72 -16.91
CA PHE A 97 3.22 -4.46 -18.14
C PHE A 97 4.46 -5.04 -18.82
N ILE A 98 5.51 -4.22 -19.03
CA ILE A 98 6.72 -4.66 -19.71
C ILE A 98 7.47 -5.70 -18.85
N ASN A 99 7.60 -5.47 -17.54
CA ASN A 99 8.26 -6.42 -16.64
C ASN A 99 7.59 -7.80 -16.66
N SER A 100 6.26 -7.82 -16.50
CA SER A 100 5.43 -9.03 -16.51
C SER A 100 5.54 -9.75 -17.85
N SER A 101 5.57 -9.00 -18.96
CA SER A 101 5.70 -9.60 -20.30
C SER A 101 7.08 -10.20 -20.57
N LEU A 102 8.15 -9.60 -20.07
CA LEU A 102 9.52 -10.11 -20.24
C LEU A 102 9.79 -11.34 -19.39
N SER A 103 9.34 -11.35 -18.13
CA SER A 103 9.51 -12.49 -17.21
C SER A 103 8.78 -13.75 -17.69
N GLN A 104 7.65 -13.60 -18.37
CA GLN A 104 6.85 -14.72 -18.88
C GLN A 104 7.35 -15.29 -20.23
N ASN A 105 8.56 -14.91 -20.69
CA ASN A 105 9.12 -15.33 -21.98
C ASN A 105 8.15 -15.15 -23.17
N SER A 106 7.35 -14.06 -23.15
CA SER A 106 6.40 -13.73 -24.22
C SER A 106 7.12 -13.40 -25.54
N GLY A 107 6.37 -13.17 -26.63
CA GLY A 107 6.94 -12.75 -27.92
C GLY A 107 7.83 -11.51 -27.84
N LEU A 108 7.63 -10.64 -26.84
CA LEU A 108 8.48 -9.47 -26.60
C LEU A 108 9.91 -9.83 -26.18
N SER A 109 10.14 -10.98 -25.53
CA SER A 109 11.50 -11.45 -25.21
C SER A 109 12.25 -11.96 -26.44
N LYS A 110 11.52 -12.34 -27.50
CA LYS A 110 12.07 -12.74 -28.81
C LYS A 110 12.41 -11.54 -29.70
N ALA A 111 11.89 -10.34 -29.41
CA ALA A 111 12.34 -9.07 -29.99
C ALA A 111 13.70 -8.64 -29.38
N LYS A 112 14.71 -9.53 -29.47
CA LYS A 112 16.02 -9.43 -28.81
C LYS A 112 16.90 -8.25 -29.25
N SER A 113 16.48 -7.49 -30.27
CA SER A 113 17.21 -6.32 -30.78
C SER A 113 17.08 -5.10 -29.86
N PHE A 114 16.03 -5.04 -29.03
CA PHE A 114 15.76 -3.86 -28.20
C PHE A 114 16.20 -4.08 -26.74
N GLU A 115 17.01 -3.15 -26.22
CA GLU A 115 17.37 -3.12 -24.80
C GLU A 115 16.23 -2.51 -23.97
N TRP A 116 15.29 -3.35 -23.53
CA TRP A 116 14.12 -2.94 -22.72
C TRP A 116 14.47 -2.14 -21.46
N THR A 117 15.64 -2.39 -20.88
CA THR A 117 16.16 -1.64 -19.72
C THR A 117 16.45 -0.17 -20.03
N LYS A 118 16.65 0.20 -21.31
CA LYS A 118 16.84 1.58 -21.78
C LYS A 118 15.54 2.30 -22.14
N LEU A 119 14.39 1.62 -22.08
CA LEU A 119 13.10 2.21 -22.42
C LEU A 119 12.71 3.33 -21.46
N PHE A 120 12.99 3.10 -20.18
CA PHE A 120 12.77 4.08 -19.12
C PHE A 120 14.09 4.78 -18.79
N PRO A 121 14.10 6.13 -18.64
CA PRO A 121 15.31 6.89 -18.32
C PRO A 121 16.04 6.37 -17.07
N ILE A 122 17.36 6.58 -16.99
CA ILE A 122 18.26 5.97 -15.98
C ILE A 122 17.87 6.31 -14.52
N SER A 123 17.08 7.36 -14.25
CA SER A 123 16.64 7.76 -12.90
C SER A 123 15.42 6.97 -12.40
N ASN A 124 15.41 5.65 -12.59
CA ASN A 124 14.22 4.78 -12.64
C ASN A 124 13.38 4.56 -11.34
N ASP A 125 13.56 5.40 -10.32
CA ASP A 125 12.62 5.54 -9.21
C ASP A 125 11.89 6.87 -9.38
N PHE A 126 10.58 6.81 -9.65
CA PHE A 126 9.71 7.98 -9.82
C PHE A 126 9.54 8.81 -8.52
N GLY A 127 10.37 8.57 -7.50
CA GLY A 127 10.29 9.13 -6.16
C GLY A 127 10.47 10.64 -6.08
N ASP A 128 11.26 11.26 -6.98
CA ASP A 128 11.70 12.65 -6.77
C ASP A 128 11.99 13.42 -8.08
N ILE A 129 11.08 13.33 -9.06
CA ILE A 129 11.21 14.00 -10.36
C ILE A 129 10.35 15.27 -10.39
N SER A 130 10.96 16.41 -10.76
CA SER A 130 10.27 17.69 -10.95
C SER A 130 9.20 17.61 -12.05
N GLU A 131 8.23 18.52 -12.05
CA GLU A 131 7.17 18.54 -13.09
C GLU A 131 7.76 18.72 -14.50
N GLU A 132 8.73 19.62 -14.68
CA GLU A 132 9.41 19.84 -15.96
C GLU A 132 10.14 18.58 -16.41
N SER A 133 10.86 17.93 -15.49
CA SER A 133 11.53 16.66 -15.76
C SER A 133 10.55 15.52 -16.09
N LEU A 134 9.34 15.51 -15.52
CA LEU A 134 8.32 14.51 -15.85
C LEU A 134 7.78 14.70 -17.27
N LYS A 135 7.66 15.94 -17.76
CA LYS A 135 7.26 16.22 -19.14
C LYS A 135 8.31 15.69 -20.12
N ASP A 136 9.58 15.91 -19.82
CA ASP A 136 10.70 15.37 -20.61
C ASP A 136 10.70 13.84 -20.61
N VAL A 137 10.45 13.21 -19.46
CA VAL A 137 10.33 11.74 -19.35
C VAL A 137 9.21 11.21 -20.24
N VAL A 138 8.04 11.86 -20.24
CA VAL A 138 6.91 11.49 -21.11
C VAL A 138 7.27 11.63 -22.59
N GLU A 139 7.91 12.73 -22.98
CA GLU A 139 8.35 12.92 -24.37
C GLU A 139 9.38 11.87 -24.81
N GLN A 140 10.41 11.62 -23.99
CA GLN A 140 11.44 10.61 -24.32
C GLN A 140 10.85 9.21 -24.39
N LEU A 141 9.98 8.84 -23.45
CA LEU A 141 9.32 7.55 -23.49
C LEU A 141 8.43 7.40 -24.73
N HIS A 142 7.64 8.42 -25.07
CA HIS A 142 6.88 8.44 -26.32
C HIS A 142 7.80 8.19 -27.51
N LEU A 143 8.87 8.97 -27.69
CA LEU A 143 9.79 8.82 -28.82
C LEU A 143 10.44 7.43 -28.88
N ASN A 144 10.73 6.82 -27.72
CA ASN A 144 11.27 5.47 -27.66
C ASN A 144 10.23 4.41 -28.03
N LEU A 145 9.01 4.50 -27.51
CA LEU A 145 7.91 3.60 -27.86
C LEU A 145 7.52 3.74 -29.34
N GLU A 146 7.56 4.95 -29.91
CA GLU A 146 7.30 5.17 -31.32
C GLU A 146 8.35 4.46 -32.21
N LYS A 147 9.62 4.44 -31.80
CA LYS A 147 10.67 3.68 -32.52
C LYS A 147 10.38 2.17 -32.48
N ILE A 148 9.94 1.65 -31.33
CA ILE A 148 9.57 0.22 -31.19
C ILE A 148 8.33 -0.08 -32.03
N ASP A 149 7.33 0.80 -32.01
CA ASP A 149 6.11 0.65 -32.79
C ASP A 149 6.39 0.56 -34.30
N LYS A 150 7.36 1.35 -34.77
CA LYS A 150 7.84 1.38 -36.17
C LYS A 150 8.85 0.26 -36.51
N ASP A 151 9.22 -0.59 -35.56
CA ASP A 151 10.12 -1.72 -35.83
C ASP A 151 9.43 -2.70 -36.80
N PRO A 152 10.08 -3.08 -37.93
CA PRO A 152 9.45 -3.93 -38.93
C PRO A 152 8.99 -5.30 -38.41
N GLU A 153 9.67 -5.85 -37.41
CA GLU A 153 9.32 -7.15 -36.84
C GLU A 153 8.11 -7.03 -35.89
N ILE A 154 8.05 -5.97 -35.09
CA ILE A 154 6.87 -5.66 -34.25
C ILE A 154 5.65 -5.40 -35.12
N GLU A 155 5.79 -4.62 -36.19
CA GLU A 155 4.70 -4.37 -37.16
C GLU A 155 4.24 -5.65 -37.83
N ARG A 156 5.17 -6.50 -38.28
CA ARG A 156 4.84 -7.80 -38.90
C ARG A 156 4.05 -8.70 -37.95
N GLN A 157 4.53 -8.88 -36.73
CA GLN A 157 3.86 -9.71 -35.72
C GLN A 157 2.47 -9.17 -35.40
N TRP A 158 2.32 -7.86 -35.24
CA TRP A 158 1.02 -7.25 -34.96
C TRP A 158 0.04 -7.39 -36.12
N GLN A 159 0.48 -7.19 -37.36
CA GLN A 159 -0.34 -7.37 -38.58
C GLN A 159 -0.87 -8.79 -38.69
N GLU A 160 0.00 -9.79 -38.48
CA GLU A 160 -0.37 -11.21 -38.51
C GLU A 160 -1.44 -11.54 -37.47
N LEU A 161 -1.32 -11.00 -36.25
CA LEU A 161 -2.28 -11.17 -35.17
C LEU A 161 -3.59 -10.42 -35.42
N SER A 162 -3.51 -9.20 -35.97
CA SER A 162 -4.67 -8.33 -36.20
C SER A 162 -5.57 -8.88 -37.30
N GLN A 163 -5.01 -9.52 -38.33
CA GLN A 163 -5.79 -10.15 -39.40
C GLN A 163 -6.59 -11.37 -38.92
N GLN A 164 -6.23 -11.96 -37.78
CA GLN A 164 -6.90 -13.13 -37.20
C GLN A 164 -8.01 -12.75 -36.20
N LYS A 165 -8.15 -11.46 -35.87
CA LYS A 165 -9.06 -10.96 -34.83
C LYS A 165 -10.20 -10.14 -35.43
N SER A 166 -11.37 -10.20 -34.81
CA SER A 166 -12.45 -9.25 -35.12
C SER A 166 -12.11 -7.84 -34.62
N ALA A 167 -12.79 -6.81 -35.14
CA ALA A 167 -12.57 -5.42 -34.70
C ALA A 167 -12.83 -5.23 -33.19
N GLU A 168 -13.69 -6.07 -32.59
CA GLU A 168 -14.03 -6.07 -31.16
C GLU A 168 -12.96 -6.77 -30.28
N GLU A 169 -11.93 -7.37 -30.89
CA GLU A 169 -10.83 -8.06 -30.20
C GLU A 169 -9.47 -7.33 -30.34
N ASN A 170 -9.44 -6.26 -31.15
CA ASN A 170 -8.28 -5.40 -31.38
C ASN A 170 -8.25 -4.28 -30.34
N LEU A 171 -7.36 -4.40 -29.34
CA LEU A 171 -7.17 -3.44 -28.26
C LEU A 171 -6.78 -2.06 -28.78
N VAL A 172 -5.92 -1.96 -29.80
CA VAL A 172 -5.52 -0.66 -30.36
C VAL A 172 -6.76 0.08 -30.89
N GLN A 173 -7.62 -0.61 -31.64
CA GLN A 173 -8.85 -0.05 -32.17
C GLN A 173 -9.87 0.29 -31.07
N ILE A 174 -9.98 -0.56 -30.04
CA ILE A 174 -10.82 -0.32 -28.86
C ILE A 174 -10.41 0.97 -28.18
N ILE A 175 -9.12 1.12 -27.85
CA ILE A 175 -8.60 2.31 -27.16
C ILE A 175 -8.79 3.57 -28.01
N ASP A 176 -8.52 3.50 -29.32
CA ASP A 176 -8.77 4.62 -30.24
C ASP A 176 -10.25 5.04 -30.25
N ASN A 177 -11.17 4.07 -30.20
CA ASN A 177 -12.60 4.33 -30.16
C ASN A 177 -13.04 4.88 -28.80
N ASP A 178 -12.53 4.33 -27.70
CA ASP A 178 -12.81 4.77 -26.33
C ASP A 178 -12.37 6.22 -26.12
N PHE A 179 -11.15 6.58 -26.56
CA PHE A 179 -10.67 7.96 -26.49
C PHE A 179 -11.60 8.91 -27.27
N LYS A 180 -12.07 8.52 -28.47
CA LYS A 180 -12.98 9.34 -29.27
C LYS A 180 -14.37 9.47 -28.65
N GLU A 181 -14.96 8.36 -28.19
CA GLU A 181 -16.30 8.34 -27.57
C GLU A 181 -16.34 9.20 -26.30
N ILE A 182 -15.26 9.17 -25.51
CA ILE A 182 -15.22 9.96 -24.29
C ILE A 182 -14.85 11.42 -24.60
N GLN A 183 -13.94 11.68 -25.53
CA GLN A 183 -13.61 13.06 -25.94
C GLN A 183 -14.85 13.79 -26.47
N SER A 184 -15.77 13.11 -27.16
CA SER A 184 -17.02 13.72 -27.63
C SER A 184 -17.97 14.15 -26.49
N GLN A 185 -17.73 13.74 -25.25
CA GLN A 185 -18.51 14.16 -24.07
C GLN A 185 -17.98 15.46 -23.45
N ILE A 186 -16.77 15.89 -23.82
CA ILE A 186 -16.15 17.10 -23.29
C ILE A 186 -16.62 18.29 -24.13
N PRO A 187 -17.16 19.37 -23.52
CA PRO A 187 -17.51 20.58 -24.24
C PRO A 187 -16.34 21.11 -25.08
N GLN A 188 -16.60 21.46 -26.35
CA GLN A 188 -15.56 21.92 -27.28
C GLN A 188 -14.77 23.13 -26.73
N GLU A 189 -15.44 24.03 -26.01
CA GLU A 189 -14.82 25.18 -25.35
C GLU A 189 -13.67 24.77 -24.42
N LYS A 190 -13.84 23.68 -23.63
CA LYS A 190 -12.79 23.15 -22.75
C LYS A 190 -11.65 22.50 -23.52
N ILE A 191 -11.96 21.84 -24.65
CA ILE A 191 -10.95 21.27 -25.56
C ILE A 191 -10.11 22.38 -26.19
N ASP A 192 -10.74 23.51 -26.52
CA ASP A 192 -10.09 24.69 -27.11
C ASP A 192 -9.25 25.44 -26.07
N GLU A 193 -9.71 25.54 -24.82
CA GLU A 193 -8.91 26.06 -23.69
C GLU A 193 -7.62 25.25 -23.48
N LEU A 194 -7.71 23.92 -23.59
CA LEU A 194 -6.55 23.03 -23.57
C LEU A 194 -5.62 23.22 -24.78
N ALA A 195 -6.17 23.60 -25.94
CA ALA A 195 -5.52 23.50 -27.25
C ALA A 195 -4.17 24.22 -27.38
N SER A 196 -3.90 25.21 -26.52
CA SER A 196 -2.71 26.06 -26.55
C SER A 196 -1.77 25.87 -25.35
N THR A 197 -1.99 24.85 -24.53
CA THR A 197 -1.27 24.64 -23.27
C THR A 197 -0.17 23.57 -23.38
N ALA A 198 0.89 23.71 -22.60
CA ALA A 198 1.90 22.65 -22.44
C ALA A 198 1.29 21.35 -21.88
N GLU A 199 0.22 21.45 -21.09
CA GLU A 199 -0.57 20.33 -20.58
C GLU A 199 -1.13 19.47 -21.72
N LYS A 200 -1.63 20.07 -22.81
CA LYS A 200 -2.15 19.30 -23.94
C LYS A 200 -1.08 18.47 -24.65
N THR A 201 0.11 19.01 -24.85
CA THR A 201 1.20 18.24 -25.46
C THR A 201 1.55 17.00 -24.65
N VAL A 202 1.54 17.11 -23.32
CA VAL A 202 1.76 15.98 -22.41
C VAL A 202 0.63 14.95 -22.55
N LEU A 203 -0.63 15.39 -22.54
CA LEU A 203 -1.79 14.51 -22.70
C LEU A 203 -1.78 13.78 -24.06
N ASP A 204 -1.45 14.47 -25.14
CA ASP A 204 -1.32 13.88 -26.48
C ASP A 204 -0.21 12.82 -26.51
N ASN A 205 0.92 13.08 -25.85
CA ASN A 205 2.01 12.10 -25.71
C ASN A 205 1.58 10.90 -24.86
N LEU A 206 0.86 11.10 -23.75
CA LEU A 206 0.32 10.00 -22.94
C LEU A 206 -0.66 9.12 -23.73
N GLN A 207 -1.56 9.71 -24.53
CA GLN A 207 -2.46 8.95 -25.40
C GLN A 207 -1.69 8.11 -26.42
N LYS A 208 -0.64 8.66 -27.04
CA LYS A 208 0.26 7.92 -27.95
C LYS A 208 0.99 6.79 -27.24
N ILE A 209 1.53 7.04 -26.04
CA ILE A 209 2.18 6.02 -25.21
C ILE A 209 1.24 4.85 -24.95
N VAL A 210 0.00 5.13 -24.52
CA VAL A 210 -1.03 4.12 -24.28
C VAL A 210 -1.31 3.32 -25.55
N LYS A 211 -1.44 4.00 -26.70
CA LYS A 211 -1.69 3.35 -28.00
C LYS A 211 -0.55 2.42 -28.43
N TYR A 212 0.70 2.88 -28.35
CA TYR A 212 1.87 2.04 -28.68
C TYR A 212 1.98 0.84 -27.73
N SER A 213 1.67 1.06 -26.44
CA SER A 213 1.66 0.00 -25.44
C SER A 213 0.58 -1.06 -25.71
N ALA A 214 -0.57 -0.65 -26.24
CA ALA A 214 -1.66 -1.57 -26.60
C ALA A 214 -1.25 -2.57 -27.68
N LYS A 215 -0.52 -2.10 -28.70
CA LYS A 215 0.04 -2.97 -29.75
C LYS A 215 0.99 -4.00 -29.16
N LEU A 216 1.90 -3.57 -28.27
CA LEU A 216 2.84 -4.47 -27.58
C LEU A 216 2.10 -5.49 -26.69
N ALA A 217 1.04 -5.06 -26.00
CA ALA A 217 0.22 -5.95 -25.17
C ALA A 217 -0.48 -7.03 -26.01
N GLU A 218 -0.97 -6.70 -27.22
CA GLU A 218 -1.54 -7.71 -28.12
C GLU A 218 -0.54 -8.77 -28.56
N ILE A 219 0.71 -8.39 -28.83
CA ILE A 219 1.79 -9.31 -29.19
C ILE A 219 2.17 -10.18 -27.98
N ALA A 220 2.27 -9.58 -26.79
CA ALA A 220 2.61 -10.27 -25.56
C ALA A 220 1.59 -11.37 -25.23
N ASP A 221 0.29 -11.04 -25.27
CA ASP A 221 -0.78 -11.97 -24.91
C ASP A 221 -0.99 -13.07 -25.96
N ALA A 222 -0.87 -12.77 -27.26
CA ALA A 222 -1.05 -13.80 -28.29
C ALA A 222 0.03 -14.91 -28.23
N ASN A 223 1.24 -14.54 -27.81
CA ASN A 223 2.35 -15.48 -27.71
C ASN A 223 2.35 -16.32 -26.43
N LYS A 224 1.46 -16.03 -25.46
CA LYS A 224 1.18 -16.95 -24.34
C LYS A 224 0.52 -18.24 -24.83
N PHE A 225 -0.20 -18.18 -25.95
CA PHE A 225 -0.98 -19.31 -26.49
C PHE A 225 -0.33 -19.99 -27.70
N SER A 226 0.63 -19.34 -28.37
CA SER A 226 1.40 -19.95 -29.49
C SER A 226 2.48 -20.91 -29.01
N THR A 227 2.92 -20.81 -27.74
CA THR A 227 3.72 -21.82 -27.04
C THR A 227 2.84 -22.89 -26.38
N SER A 228 1.76 -23.30 -27.06
CA SER A 228 1.17 -24.63 -26.86
C SER A 228 2.09 -25.69 -27.47
N ASP A 229 3.36 -25.69 -27.03
CA ASP A 229 3.94 -26.98 -26.75
C ASP A 229 3.00 -27.57 -25.70
N SER A 230 2.26 -28.59 -26.12
CA SER A 230 1.34 -29.40 -25.31
C SER A 230 2.02 -30.04 -24.08
N SER A 231 3.29 -29.69 -23.84
CA SER A 231 4.00 -29.75 -22.58
C SER A 231 4.10 -28.35 -21.92
N VAL A 232 3.00 -27.82 -21.39
CA VAL A 232 3.09 -27.52 -19.96
C VAL A 232 3.03 -28.90 -19.30
N GLU A 233 4.14 -29.64 -19.41
CA GLU A 233 4.44 -30.58 -18.36
C GLU A 233 4.36 -29.71 -17.12
N PHE A 234 3.46 -30.05 -16.20
CA PHE A 234 3.77 -29.82 -14.80
C PHE A 234 5.21 -30.27 -14.67
N SER A 235 6.17 -29.34 -14.66
CA SER A 235 7.49 -29.69 -14.20
C SER A 235 7.21 -30.28 -12.83
N PRO A 236 7.52 -31.56 -12.59
CA PRO A 236 7.24 -32.19 -11.30
C PRO A 236 8.02 -31.51 -10.15
N GLN A 237 8.83 -30.51 -10.47
CA GLN A 237 9.65 -29.74 -9.56
C GLN A 237 8.92 -28.46 -9.15
N SER A 238 8.73 -28.29 -7.85
CA SER A 238 8.30 -27.03 -7.26
C SER A 238 9.21 -25.88 -7.71
N PRO A 239 8.70 -24.64 -7.88
CA PRO A 239 9.52 -23.49 -8.22
C PRO A 239 10.72 -23.35 -7.27
N THR A 240 11.85 -22.91 -7.81
CA THR A 240 13.05 -22.58 -7.06
C THR A 240 13.06 -21.08 -6.71
N LEU A 241 13.97 -20.66 -5.82
CA LEU A 241 14.17 -19.21 -5.58
C LEU A 241 14.65 -18.46 -6.82
N ASP A 242 15.40 -19.14 -7.71
CA ASP A 242 15.86 -18.54 -8.97
C ASP A 242 14.67 -18.23 -9.91
N ASP A 243 13.65 -19.09 -9.90
CA ASP A 243 12.44 -18.85 -10.70
C ASP A 243 11.68 -17.59 -10.24
N TYR A 244 11.61 -17.33 -8.92
CA TYR A 244 11.06 -16.07 -8.39
C TYR A 244 11.97 -14.87 -8.69
N ASP A 245 13.30 -15.06 -8.63
CA ASP A 245 14.27 -14.01 -8.95
C ASP A 245 14.15 -13.53 -10.41
N GLN A 246 13.85 -14.43 -11.34
CA GLN A 246 13.68 -14.14 -12.76
C GLN A 246 12.43 -13.28 -13.08
N GLN A 247 11.52 -13.09 -12.13
CA GLN A 247 10.34 -12.22 -12.29
C GLN A 247 10.68 -10.73 -12.26
N PHE A 248 11.88 -10.37 -11.77
CA PHE A 248 12.38 -9.00 -11.67
C PHE A 248 13.30 -8.68 -12.85
N THR A 249 12.72 -8.20 -13.96
CA THR A 249 13.48 -7.88 -15.18
C THR A 249 13.85 -6.39 -15.22
N ILE A 250 12.88 -5.51 -15.42
CA ILE A 250 13.06 -4.05 -15.40
C ILE A 250 12.60 -3.43 -14.09
N ILE A 251 11.75 -4.13 -13.33
CA ILE A 251 11.49 -3.82 -11.93
C ILE A 251 12.67 -4.34 -11.12
N ARG A 252 13.23 -3.48 -10.28
CA ARG A 252 14.38 -3.83 -9.44
C ARG A 252 13.96 -4.89 -8.42
N LYS A 253 14.77 -5.94 -8.30
CA LYS A 253 14.61 -6.94 -7.23
C LYS A 253 14.80 -6.28 -5.86
N PRO A 254 13.85 -6.44 -4.90
CA PRO A 254 13.95 -5.83 -3.58
C PRO A 254 15.18 -6.30 -2.77
N ALA A 255 15.62 -5.47 -1.83
CA ALA A 255 16.82 -5.77 -1.03
C ALA A 255 16.61 -6.98 -0.11
N ILE A 256 15.39 -7.19 0.38
CA ILE A 256 15.04 -8.32 1.25
C ILE A 256 15.29 -9.68 0.59
N ALA A 257 15.27 -9.76 -0.75
CA ALA A 257 15.47 -11.00 -1.49
C ALA A 257 16.82 -11.68 -1.16
N TYR A 258 17.82 -10.91 -0.75
CA TYR A 258 19.17 -11.40 -0.49
C TYR A 258 19.40 -11.87 0.95
N ASN A 259 18.50 -11.56 1.90
CA ASN A 259 18.75 -11.78 3.32
C ASN A 259 17.53 -12.23 4.14
N PHE A 260 16.34 -12.37 3.56
CA PHE A 260 15.11 -12.75 4.27
C PHE A 260 15.18 -14.06 5.07
N GLN A 261 16.04 -14.98 4.66
CA GLN A 261 16.22 -16.26 5.36
C GLN A 261 16.96 -16.12 6.70
N GLN A 262 17.64 -15.00 6.96
CA GLN A 262 18.40 -14.77 8.18
C GLN A 262 17.46 -14.47 9.36
N ASP A 263 17.71 -15.11 10.50
CA ASP A 263 16.88 -14.98 11.71
C ASP A 263 16.83 -13.56 12.28
N LEU A 264 17.97 -12.86 12.25
CA LEU A 264 18.05 -11.47 12.72
C LEU A 264 17.30 -10.51 11.80
N ILE A 265 17.26 -10.78 10.48
CA ILE A 265 16.44 -9.99 9.55
C ILE A 265 14.96 -10.21 9.83
N PHE A 266 14.53 -11.47 10.01
CA PHE A 266 13.15 -11.77 10.39
C PHE A 266 12.70 -11.03 11.67
N ALA A 267 13.53 -11.01 12.71
CA ALA A 267 13.25 -10.24 13.92
C ALA A 267 13.28 -8.72 13.68
N TYR A 268 14.25 -8.22 12.91
CA TYR A 268 14.36 -6.78 12.59
C TYR A 268 13.14 -6.25 11.82
N LEU A 269 12.52 -7.06 10.96
CA LEU A 269 11.29 -6.69 10.25
C LEU A 269 10.12 -6.36 11.19
N GLN A 270 10.10 -6.87 12.42
CA GLN A 270 9.05 -6.55 13.40
C GLN A 270 9.13 -5.10 13.90
N VAL A 271 10.28 -4.43 13.73
CA VAL A 271 10.52 -3.04 14.17
C VAL A 271 10.88 -2.09 13.02
N ALA A 272 11.20 -2.62 11.84
CA ALA A 272 11.68 -1.86 10.69
C ALA A 272 11.19 -2.41 9.33
N GLY A 273 10.32 -3.40 9.32
CA GLY A 273 9.71 -3.95 8.10
C GLY A 273 8.45 -3.21 7.69
N PRO A 274 7.65 -3.80 6.79
CA PRO A 274 6.38 -3.22 6.33
C PRO A 274 5.31 -3.08 7.41
N ASN A 275 5.33 -3.94 8.43
CA ASN A 275 4.34 -3.93 9.51
C ASN A 275 4.96 -3.76 10.91
N PRO A 276 5.58 -2.61 11.21
CA PRO A 276 6.25 -2.38 12.48
C PRO A 276 5.24 -2.02 13.60
N MET A 277 4.03 -2.59 13.55
CA MET A 277 2.87 -2.19 14.37
C MET A 277 2.38 -3.26 15.32
N VAL A 278 2.83 -4.51 15.13
CA VAL A 278 2.29 -5.66 15.86
C VAL A 278 3.07 -5.93 17.15
N ILE A 279 4.39 -5.74 17.13
CA ILE A 279 5.25 -6.07 18.28
C ILE A 279 4.89 -5.23 19.52
N GLU A 280 4.77 -5.91 20.67
CA GLU A 280 4.53 -5.32 21.98
C GLU A 280 5.38 -6.00 23.06
N GLN A 281 5.58 -5.34 24.20
CA GLN A 281 6.37 -5.91 25.30
C GLN A 281 5.62 -7.07 25.98
N PHE A 282 6.28 -8.20 26.15
CA PHE A 282 5.71 -9.40 26.77
C PHE A 282 5.56 -9.23 28.29
N GLN A 283 4.33 -9.28 28.81
CA GLN A 283 4.02 -8.91 30.21
C GLN A 283 3.74 -10.09 31.15
N VAL A 284 3.17 -11.17 30.64
CA VAL A 284 2.69 -12.28 31.45
C VAL A 284 3.03 -13.60 30.78
N SER A 285 3.22 -14.64 31.57
CA SER A 285 3.38 -16.00 31.05
C SER A 285 2.19 -16.34 30.13
N ASP A 286 2.52 -16.73 28.91
CA ASP A 286 1.55 -17.12 27.88
C ASP A 286 1.71 -18.61 27.60
N SER A 287 0.68 -19.40 27.92
CA SER A 287 0.70 -20.85 27.73
C SER A 287 0.82 -21.27 26.26
N ARG A 288 0.60 -20.36 25.30
CA ARG A 288 0.82 -20.59 23.87
C ARG A 288 2.32 -20.65 23.53
N LEU A 289 3.17 -20.04 24.36
CA LEU A 289 4.62 -19.96 24.19
C LEU A 289 5.36 -20.68 25.33
N PRO A 290 5.25 -22.03 25.46
CA PRO A 290 5.86 -22.78 26.56
C PRO A 290 7.37 -23.01 26.37
N VAL A 291 8.15 -21.93 26.20
CA VAL A 291 9.61 -21.98 26.07
C VAL A 291 10.23 -22.29 27.43
N THR A 292 11.06 -23.34 27.52
CA THR A 292 11.77 -23.66 28.77
C THR A 292 13.01 -22.79 28.97
N PRO A 293 13.48 -22.59 30.22
CA PRO A 293 14.73 -21.86 30.49
C PRO A 293 15.93 -22.43 29.74
N GLU A 294 16.02 -23.75 29.60
CA GLU A 294 17.08 -24.44 28.85
C GLU A 294 17.00 -24.13 27.35
N GLN A 295 15.80 -24.19 26.76
CA GLN A 295 15.60 -23.84 25.36
C GLN A 295 16.01 -22.39 25.10
N TYR A 296 15.52 -21.46 25.92
CA TYR A 296 15.87 -20.04 25.81
C TYR A 296 17.39 -19.83 25.85
N SER A 297 18.07 -20.43 26.84
CA SER A 297 19.52 -20.28 27.00
C SER A 297 20.30 -20.80 25.79
N GLN A 298 19.86 -21.93 25.20
CA GLN A 298 20.46 -22.47 23.97
C GLN A 298 20.19 -21.57 22.76
N ILE A 299 19.00 -20.99 22.65
CA ILE A 299 18.66 -20.04 21.58
C ILE A 299 19.48 -18.77 21.72
N ALA A 300 19.58 -18.18 22.90
CA ALA A 300 20.42 -17.00 23.15
C ALA A 300 21.88 -17.29 22.77
N ALA A 301 22.41 -18.46 23.14
CA ALA A 301 23.76 -18.88 22.78
C ALA A 301 23.96 -19.04 21.26
N LYS A 302 22.94 -19.50 20.51
CA LYS A 302 22.96 -19.55 19.03
C LYS A 302 23.20 -18.16 18.42
N PHE A 303 22.69 -17.11 19.06
CA PHE A 303 22.90 -15.71 18.66
C PHE A 303 24.12 -15.05 19.30
N GLY A 304 24.92 -15.81 20.06
CA GLY A 304 26.17 -15.32 20.65
C GLY A 304 26.02 -14.63 22.01
N PHE A 305 24.89 -14.84 22.70
CA PHE A 305 24.61 -14.21 24.00
C PHE A 305 24.51 -15.25 25.11
N ALA A 306 25.11 -14.96 26.26
CA ALA A 306 24.89 -15.71 27.49
C ALA A 306 23.75 -15.02 28.26
N ASP A 307 22.57 -15.64 28.27
CA ASP A 307 21.37 -15.06 28.87
C ASP A 307 20.47 -16.16 29.44
N SER A 308 19.57 -15.79 30.35
CA SER A 308 18.57 -16.69 30.95
C SER A 308 17.17 -16.12 30.78
N LEU A 309 16.17 -17.01 30.72
CA LEU A 309 14.78 -16.60 30.53
C LEU A 309 14.30 -15.74 31.71
N GLU A 310 14.71 -16.11 32.93
CA GLU A 310 14.38 -15.40 34.16
C GLU A 310 14.92 -13.97 34.15
N ALA A 311 16.17 -13.78 33.73
CA ALA A 311 16.76 -12.45 33.60
C ALA A 311 16.06 -11.63 32.50
N ALA A 312 15.78 -12.24 31.35
CA ALA A 312 15.08 -11.55 30.26
C ALA A 312 13.67 -11.09 30.64
N ILE A 313 12.95 -11.87 31.44
CA ILE A 313 11.66 -11.48 32.01
C ILE A 313 11.86 -10.37 33.05
N ALA A 314 12.79 -10.52 33.99
CA ALA A 314 13.01 -9.55 35.06
C ALA A 314 13.42 -8.16 34.55
N ASP A 315 14.11 -8.11 33.41
CA ASP A 315 14.57 -6.88 32.77
C ASP A 315 13.56 -6.31 31.75
N ASP A 316 12.40 -6.96 31.57
CA ASP A 316 11.39 -6.69 30.54
C ASP A 316 11.94 -6.64 29.09
N ARG A 317 12.83 -7.58 28.75
CA ARG A 317 13.53 -7.68 27.45
C ARG A 317 12.86 -8.61 26.44
N LEU A 318 11.69 -9.17 26.77
CA LEU A 318 10.91 -10.03 25.90
C LEU A 318 9.80 -9.24 25.18
N TYR A 319 9.58 -9.57 23.92
CA TYR A 319 8.59 -8.93 23.05
C TYR A 319 7.81 -9.97 22.26
N VAL A 320 6.55 -9.70 21.96
CA VAL A 320 5.65 -10.63 21.28
C VAL A 320 4.94 -9.95 20.11
N ALA A 321 4.76 -10.69 19.02
CA ALA A 321 3.83 -10.37 17.95
C ALA A 321 2.70 -11.42 17.94
N ASP A 322 1.49 -11.01 18.30
CA ASP A 322 0.32 -11.87 18.42
C ASP A 322 -0.71 -11.57 17.31
N TYR A 323 -0.93 -12.55 16.44
CA TYR A 323 -1.83 -12.43 15.29
C TYR A 323 -3.26 -12.96 15.58
N ALA A 324 -3.62 -13.18 16.85
CA ALA A 324 -4.95 -13.67 17.25
C ALA A 324 -6.12 -12.82 16.77
N LEU A 325 -5.91 -11.55 16.41
CA LEU A 325 -6.94 -10.70 15.81
C LEU A 325 -7.50 -11.28 14.50
N LEU A 326 -6.70 -12.09 13.80
CA LEU A 326 -7.06 -12.76 12.54
C LEU A 326 -7.77 -14.11 12.74
N ASN A 327 -8.03 -14.56 13.98
CA ASN A 327 -8.66 -15.86 14.27
C ASN A 327 -10.06 -16.03 13.65
N SER A 328 -10.74 -14.93 13.33
CA SER A 328 -12.06 -14.98 12.69
C SER A 328 -12.00 -15.14 11.17
N LEU A 329 -10.81 -15.08 10.57
CA LEU A 329 -10.65 -15.26 9.13
C LEU A 329 -10.78 -16.72 8.76
N VAL A 330 -11.37 -16.96 7.59
CA VAL A 330 -11.53 -18.30 7.02
C VAL A 330 -10.65 -18.40 5.78
N ASN A 331 -10.12 -19.58 5.55
CA ASN A 331 -9.29 -19.89 4.39
C ASN A 331 -9.98 -19.47 3.08
N GLY A 332 -9.29 -18.71 2.24
CA GLY A 332 -9.73 -18.34 0.90
C GLY A 332 -9.38 -19.37 -0.15
N SER A 333 -9.83 -19.17 -1.38
CA SER A 333 -9.45 -20.00 -2.52
C SER A 333 -9.01 -19.11 -3.67
N PHE A 334 -8.06 -19.59 -4.47
CA PHE A 334 -7.76 -19.01 -5.76
C PHE A 334 -8.39 -19.88 -6.84
N ILE A 335 -9.15 -19.26 -7.73
CA ILE A 335 -9.87 -19.93 -8.80
C ILE A 335 -9.56 -19.20 -10.11
N SER A 336 -8.83 -19.87 -10.99
CA SER A 336 -8.63 -19.47 -12.38
C SER A 336 -9.35 -20.44 -13.32
N GLN A 337 -9.26 -20.22 -14.64
CA GLN A 337 -9.77 -21.20 -15.61
C GLN A 337 -8.99 -22.53 -15.59
N GLU A 338 -7.74 -22.49 -15.15
CA GLU A 338 -6.79 -23.60 -15.26
C GLU A 338 -6.52 -24.27 -13.91
N LEU A 339 -6.81 -23.58 -12.80
CA LEU A 339 -6.36 -23.97 -11.47
C LEU A 339 -7.34 -23.52 -10.39
N GLU A 340 -7.73 -24.47 -9.53
CA GLU A 340 -8.40 -24.19 -8.26
C GLU A 340 -7.48 -24.64 -7.12
N GLN A 341 -7.14 -23.70 -6.24
CA GLN A 341 -6.25 -23.95 -5.12
C GLN A 341 -6.77 -23.34 -3.84
N GLN A 342 -6.73 -24.14 -2.76
CA GLN A 342 -7.02 -23.69 -1.41
C GLN A 342 -5.85 -22.84 -0.88
N LYS A 343 -6.16 -21.66 -0.35
CA LYS A 343 -5.24 -20.83 0.43
C LYS A 343 -5.43 -21.10 1.92
N TYR A 344 -4.40 -20.91 2.72
CA TYR A 344 -4.40 -21.21 4.15
C TYR A 344 -3.94 -20.01 4.96
N ILE A 345 -4.70 -19.69 6.01
CA ILE A 345 -4.30 -18.73 7.02
C ILE A 345 -4.07 -19.44 8.36
N ALA A 346 -3.02 -19.02 9.07
CA ALA A 346 -2.74 -19.42 10.44
C ALA A 346 -2.57 -18.15 11.29
N THR A 347 -2.73 -18.28 12.60
CA THR A 347 -2.63 -17.17 13.55
C THR A 347 -1.53 -17.43 14.57
N PRO A 348 -0.26 -17.23 14.17
CA PRO A 348 0.86 -17.50 15.05
C PRO A 348 0.97 -16.47 16.18
N VAL A 349 1.75 -16.84 17.18
CA VAL A 349 2.32 -15.94 18.18
C VAL A 349 3.83 -16.11 18.10
N ALA A 350 4.56 -15.02 17.88
CA ALA A 350 6.01 -15.01 17.75
C ALA A 350 6.65 -14.26 18.91
N LEU A 351 7.60 -14.90 19.61
CA LEU A 351 8.34 -14.37 20.74
C LEU A 351 9.75 -13.95 20.31
N PHE A 352 10.18 -12.80 20.79
CA PHE A 352 11.48 -12.18 20.53
C PHE A 352 12.13 -11.72 21.82
N ALA A 353 13.45 -11.55 21.80
CA ALA A 353 14.21 -11.04 22.93
C ALA A 353 15.28 -10.02 22.50
N VAL A 354 15.59 -9.09 23.40
CA VAL A 354 16.73 -8.18 23.29
C VAL A 354 17.84 -8.66 24.22
N PRO A 355 19.11 -8.73 23.77
CA PRO A 355 20.24 -9.14 24.59
C PRO A 355 20.42 -8.28 25.86
N PRO A 356 21.12 -8.81 26.89
CA PRO A 356 21.44 -8.08 28.12
C PRO A 356 22.09 -6.71 27.86
N ALA A 357 21.91 -5.77 28.79
CA ALA A 357 22.35 -4.38 28.63
C ALA A 357 23.88 -4.20 28.49
N ASP A 358 24.65 -5.14 29.03
CA ASP A 358 26.12 -5.19 28.95
C ASP A 358 26.64 -5.91 27.69
N SER A 359 25.75 -6.38 26.81
CA SER A 359 26.14 -6.96 25.51
C SER A 359 26.74 -5.92 24.58
N TRP A 360 27.78 -6.32 23.83
CA TRP A 360 28.48 -5.46 22.86
C TRP A 360 27.60 -5.00 21.69
N SER A 361 26.54 -5.75 21.37
CA SER A 361 25.45 -5.38 20.47
C SER A 361 24.13 -5.92 21.03
N ARG A 362 23.01 -5.30 20.67
CA ARG A 362 21.69 -5.65 21.21
C ARG A 362 20.59 -5.74 20.14
N PRO A 363 20.80 -6.51 19.04
CA PRO A 363 19.76 -6.72 18.04
C PRO A 363 18.60 -7.53 18.63
N LEU A 364 17.37 -7.26 18.18
CA LEU A 364 16.24 -8.13 18.45
C LEU A 364 16.50 -9.50 17.79
N PHE A 365 16.33 -10.60 18.53
CA PHE A 365 16.44 -11.96 17.98
C PHE A 365 15.18 -12.79 18.24
N PRO A 366 14.82 -13.73 17.34
CA PRO A 366 13.64 -14.55 17.53
C PRO A 366 13.90 -15.68 18.51
N VAL A 367 12.91 -15.98 19.36
CA VAL A 367 12.95 -17.03 20.39
C VAL A 367 12.07 -18.20 20.00
N ALA A 368 10.80 -17.94 19.68
CA ALA A 368 9.86 -19.00 19.38
C ALA A 368 8.72 -18.52 18.51
N ILE A 369 8.10 -19.45 17.79
CA ILE A 369 6.86 -19.26 17.04
C ILE A 369 5.93 -20.38 17.48
N SER A 370 4.68 -20.04 17.78
CA SER A 370 3.64 -21.02 18.08
C SER A 370 2.39 -20.76 17.26
N TYR A 371 1.66 -21.82 16.90
CA TYR A 371 0.35 -21.72 16.28
C TYR A 371 -0.47 -22.99 16.57
N GLN A 372 -1.79 -22.90 16.44
CA GLN A 372 -2.68 -24.05 16.62
C GLN A 372 -2.46 -25.12 15.54
N ARG A 373 -2.56 -26.40 15.91
CA ARG A 373 -2.43 -27.53 14.95
C ARG A 373 -3.44 -27.46 13.80
N THR A 374 -4.65 -27.02 14.11
CA THR A 374 -5.73 -26.77 13.15
C THR A 374 -6.56 -25.59 13.67
N ALA A 375 -7.38 -24.99 12.80
CA ALA A 375 -8.25 -23.86 13.17
C ALA A 375 -9.27 -24.18 14.29
N ILE A 376 -9.50 -25.46 14.61
CA ILE A 376 -10.41 -25.90 15.69
C ILE A 376 -9.68 -26.56 16.86
N SER A 377 -8.34 -26.67 16.80
CA SER A 377 -7.54 -27.32 17.83
C SER A 377 -7.31 -26.39 19.03
N THR A 378 -7.29 -26.96 20.23
CA THR A 378 -6.78 -26.27 21.44
C THR A 378 -5.29 -26.50 21.66
N GLU A 379 -4.69 -27.44 20.92
CA GLU A 379 -3.26 -27.74 20.98
C GLU A 379 -2.45 -26.76 20.12
N TRP A 380 -1.41 -26.18 20.74
CA TRP A 380 -0.42 -25.30 20.11
C TRP A 380 0.87 -26.08 19.83
N VAL A 381 1.45 -25.86 18.66
CA VAL A 381 2.76 -26.40 18.27
C VAL A 381 3.79 -25.31 18.43
N LEU A 382 4.93 -25.63 19.05
CA LEU A 382 6.05 -24.72 19.26
C LEU A 382 7.17 -25.01 18.25
N PHE A 383 7.70 -23.96 17.65
CA PHE A 383 8.87 -23.97 16.78
C PHE A 383 9.89 -22.96 17.32
N THR A 384 11.17 -23.29 17.22
CA THR A 384 12.29 -22.49 17.72
C THR A 384 13.41 -22.44 16.68
N PRO A 385 14.37 -21.51 16.80
CA PRO A 385 15.57 -21.48 15.96
C PRO A 385 16.45 -22.75 16.03
N LEU A 386 16.14 -23.71 16.91
CA LEU A 386 16.83 -24.99 17.04
C LEU A 386 16.24 -26.07 16.12
N ASP A 387 15.06 -25.86 15.53
CA ASP A 387 14.30 -26.86 14.77
C ASP A 387 14.67 -26.94 13.27
N GLY A 388 15.87 -26.50 12.88
CA GLY A 388 16.40 -26.66 11.52
C GLY A 388 15.50 -26.08 10.43
N GLU A 389 15.13 -26.89 9.42
CA GLU A 389 14.32 -26.45 8.29
C GLU A 389 12.88 -26.06 8.70
N SER A 390 12.29 -26.73 9.69
CA SER A 390 10.94 -26.43 10.20
C SER A 390 10.83 -24.99 10.71
N TRP A 391 11.92 -24.44 11.23
CA TRP A 391 11.99 -23.05 11.67
C TRP A 391 11.78 -22.06 10.52
N MET A 392 12.37 -22.31 9.34
CA MET A 392 12.19 -21.42 8.18
C MET A 392 10.73 -21.40 7.71
N THR A 393 10.06 -22.54 7.73
CA THR A 393 8.62 -22.63 7.40
C THR A 393 7.76 -21.92 8.44
N ALA A 394 8.08 -22.05 9.73
CA ALA A 394 7.40 -21.30 10.79
C ALA A 394 7.54 -19.78 10.62
N LYS A 395 8.75 -19.29 10.29
CA LYS A 395 8.98 -17.87 9.97
C LYS A 395 8.16 -17.42 8.76
N ASN A 396 8.15 -18.19 7.68
CA ASN A 396 7.40 -17.86 6.47
C ASN A 396 5.88 -17.81 6.74
N ILE A 397 5.35 -18.68 7.62
CA ILE A 397 3.96 -18.60 8.09
C ILE A 397 3.70 -17.31 8.87
N VAL A 398 4.61 -16.91 9.77
CA VAL A 398 4.50 -15.61 10.44
C VAL A 398 4.50 -14.47 9.43
N GLN A 399 5.43 -14.46 8.46
CA GLN A 399 5.49 -13.42 7.44
C GLN A 399 4.21 -13.38 6.58
N MET A 400 3.65 -14.54 6.23
CA MET A 400 2.37 -14.60 5.51
C MET A 400 1.23 -14.00 6.30
N THR A 401 1.12 -14.37 7.58
CA THR A 401 0.09 -13.83 8.45
C THR A 401 0.30 -12.33 8.72
N ASP A 402 1.55 -11.90 8.88
CA ASP A 402 1.90 -10.49 9.07
C ASP A 402 1.60 -9.65 7.83
N SER A 403 1.76 -10.19 6.62
CA SER A 403 1.31 -9.55 5.39
C SER A 403 -0.22 -9.39 5.32
N ASN A 404 -0.99 -10.37 5.82
CA ASN A 404 -2.45 -10.25 5.88
C ASN A 404 -2.88 -9.24 6.96
N TYR A 405 -2.20 -9.23 8.12
CA TYR A 405 -2.42 -8.19 9.15
C TYR A 405 -2.08 -6.81 8.59
N HIS A 406 -0.95 -6.70 7.90
CA HIS A 406 -0.47 -5.47 7.28
C HIS A 406 -1.52 -4.89 6.34
N GLU A 407 -1.93 -5.63 5.31
CA GLU A 407 -2.80 -5.10 4.27
C GLU A 407 -4.20 -4.75 4.82
N LEU A 408 -4.77 -5.62 5.65
CA LEU A 408 -6.15 -5.44 6.13
C LEU A 408 -6.26 -4.46 7.29
N ILE A 409 -5.29 -4.48 8.21
CA ILE A 409 -5.38 -3.79 9.50
C ILE A 409 -4.48 -2.56 9.51
N SER A 410 -3.17 -2.74 9.34
CA SER A 410 -2.20 -1.63 9.48
C SER A 410 -2.27 -0.64 8.33
N HIS A 411 -2.55 -1.12 7.12
CA HIS A 411 -2.65 -0.36 5.89
C HIS A 411 -4.11 0.07 5.65
N LEU A 412 -4.93 -0.73 4.95
CA LEU A 412 -6.29 -0.35 4.55
C LEU A 412 -7.14 0.16 5.71
N GLY A 413 -7.23 -0.62 6.79
CA GLY A 413 -8.10 -0.31 7.93
C GLY A 413 -7.65 0.90 8.76
N ARG A 414 -6.35 1.05 9.03
CA ARG A 414 -5.81 2.07 9.97
C ARG A 414 -5.20 3.29 9.29
N THR A 415 -5.16 3.35 7.96
CA THR A 415 -4.83 4.57 7.19
C THR A 415 -6.02 5.03 6.35
N HIS A 416 -6.26 4.39 5.19
CA HIS A 416 -7.27 4.77 4.20
C HIS A 416 -8.64 5.00 4.81
N LEU A 417 -9.17 3.99 5.50
CA LEU A 417 -10.54 3.99 6.00
C LEU A 417 -10.71 4.82 7.30
N VAL A 418 -9.61 5.09 8.03
CA VAL A 418 -9.63 5.97 9.21
C VAL A 418 -9.59 7.45 8.80
N VAL A 419 -8.91 7.79 7.71
CA VAL A 419 -8.80 9.18 7.23
C VAL A 419 -10.05 9.61 6.46
N GLU A 420 -10.65 8.72 5.66
CA GLU A 420 -11.79 9.04 4.79
C GLU A 420 -12.97 9.76 5.49
N PRO A 421 -13.40 9.38 6.71
CA PRO A 421 -14.51 10.06 7.40
C PRO A 421 -14.27 11.54 7.68
N PHE A 422 -13.03 12.01 7.69
CA PHE A 422 -12.69 13.42 7.95
C PHE A 422 -12.86 14.32 6.73
N ILE A 423 -12.85 13.77 5.53
CA ILE A 423 -12.76 14.55 4.28
C ILE A 423 -14.02 15.39 4.08
N VAL A 424 -15.18 14.79 4.25
CA VAL A 424 -16.45 15.43 3.94
C VAL A 424 -16.84 16.50 4.96
N PRO A 425 -16.86 16.24 6.29
CA PRO A 425 -17.18 17.30 7.23
C PRO A 425 -16.23 18.50 7.08
N THR A 426 -14.97 18.23 6.71
CA THR A 426 -13.98 19.28 6.43
C THR A 426 -14.36 20.12 5.20
N ASN A 427 -14.91 19.52 4.14
CA ASN A 427 -15.41 20.26 2.98
C ASN A 427 -16.67 21.09 3.25
N TYR A 428 -17.45 20.74 4.29
CA TYR A 428 -18.62 21.53 4.73
C TYR A 428 -18.26 22.72 5.62
N LEU A 429 -17.02 22.81 6.13
CA LEU A 429 -16.54 24.03 6.77
C LEU A 429 -16.48 25.18 5.75
N PRO A 430 -16.61 26.46 6.16
CA PRO A 430 -16.39 27.60 5.26
C PRO A 430 -15.03 27.48 4.55
N GLU A 431 -14.96 27.88 3.26
CA GLU A 431 -13.71 27.80 2.47
C GLU A 431 -12.53 28.46 3.17
N ASP A 432 -12.80 29.56 3.89
CA ASP A 432 -11.79 30.32 4.60
C ASP A 432 -11.46 29.79 6.01
N HIS A 433 -12.15 28.76 6.50
CA HIS A 433 -11.97 28.22 7.84
C HIS A 433 -10.59 27.56 8.02
N CYS A 434 -9.92 27.84 9.14
CA CYS A 434 -8.54 27.43 9.37
C CYS A 434 -8.34 25.90 9.34
N VAL A 435 -9.27 25.12 9.93
CA VAL A 435 -9.21 23.65 9.88
C VAL A 435 -9.33 23.12 8.44
N ARG A 436 -10.18 23.73 7.61
CA ARG A 436 -10.35 23.33 6.20
C ARG A 436 -9.10 23.61 5.39
N LYS A 437 -8.56 24.84 5.47
CA LYS A 437 -7.33 25.21 4.76
C LYS A 437 -6.15 24.32 5.11
N LEU A 438 -6.02 23.95 6.38
CA LEU A 438 -4.94 23.07 6.83
C LEU A 438 -5.12 21.64 6.32
N LEU A 439 -6.33 21.07 6.41
CA LEU A 439 -6.57 19.65 6.14
C LEU A 439 -6.77 19.31 4.65
N VAL A 440 -7.34 20.20 3.83
CA VAL A 440 -7.61 19.89 2.40
C VAL A 440 -6.38 19.36 1.65
N PRO A 441 -5.17 19.93 1.79
CA PRO A 441 -3.96 19.38 1.17
C PRO A 441 -3.59 17.96 1.65
N HIS A 442 -4.03 17.55 2.84
CA HIS A 442 -3.78 16.22 3.39
C HIS A 442 -4.84 15.18 3.00
N PHE A 443 -5.87 15.58 2.26
CA PHE A 443 -6.94 14.71 1.75
C PHE A 443 -6.94 14.57 0.23
N GLU A 444 -5.99 15.23 -0.45
CA GLU A 444 -5.86 15.17 -1.90
C GLU A 444 -5.70 13.71 -2.37
N GLY A 445 -6.56 13.27 -3.30
CA GLY A 445 -6.52 11.92 -3.87
C GLY A 445 -7.13 10.80 -3.02
N THR A 446 -7.32 10.98 -1.70
CA THR A 446 -7.73 9.90 -0.79
C THR A 446 -9.09 9.29 -1.16
N VAL A 447 -10.06 10.13 -1.53
CA VAL A 447 -11.39 9.67 -1.95
C VAL A 447 -11.32 8.83 -3.23
N LEU A 448 -10.56 9.28 -4.23
CA LEU A 448 -10.41 8.59 -5.50
C LEU A 448 -9.80 7.20 -5.28
N ILE A 449 -8.73 7.14 -4.48
CA ILE A 449 -8.03 5.88 -4.30
C ILE A 449 -8.81 4.90 -3.41
N ASN A 450 -9.51 5.38 -2.38
CA ASN A 450 -10.38 4.52 -1.57
C ASN A 450 -11.53 3.96 -2.42
N TYR A 451 -12.09 4.78 -3.32
CA TYR A 451 -13.07 4.30 -4.29
C TYR A 451 -12.49 3.23 -5.22
N GLY A 452 -11.28 3.45 -5.75
CA GLY A 452 -10.56 2.46 -6.56
C GLY A 452 -10.28 1.16 -5.80
N ALA A 453 -9.86 1.25 -4.55
CA ALA A 453 -9.66 0.10 -3.67
C ALA A 453 -10.96 -0.70 -3.49
N HIS A 454 -12.09 -0.02 -3.28
CA HIS A 454 -13.39 -0.66 -3.19
C HIS A 454 -13.86 -1.33 -4.48
N ALA A 455 -13.60 -0.70 -5.63
CA ALA A 455 -14.07 -1.19 -6.92
C ALA A 455 -13.19 -2.33 -7.48
N ILE A 456 -11.89 -2.32 -7.17
CA ILE A 456 -10.89 -3.16 -7.87
C ILE A 456 -10.11 -4.07 -6.90
N LEU A 457 -9.75 -3.58 -5.70
CA LEU A 457 -8.89 -4.34 -4.79
C LEU A 457 -9.71 -5.27 -3.90
N VAL A 458 -10.65 -4.74 -3.10
CA VAL A 458 -11.45 -5.51 -2.13
C VAL A 458 -12.78 -6.01 -2.70
N ALA A 459 -13.03 -5.84 -3.99
CA ALA A 459 -14.20 -6.43 -4.65
C ALA A 459 -14.00 -7.95 -4.84
N PRO A 460 -15.09 -8.75 -4.93
CA PRO A 460 -14.99 -10.15 -5.32
C PRO A 460 -14.26 -10.30 -6.66
N GLY A 461 -13.26 -11.18 -6.72
CA GLY A 461 -12.35 -11.34 -7.86
C GLY A 461 -11.27 -10.25 -8.02
N GLY A 462 -11.20 -9.29 -7.09
CA GLY A 462 -10.15 -8.26 -7.03
C GLY A 462 -8.81 -8.78 -6.54
N SER A 463 -7.81 -7.89 -6.47
CA SER A 463 -6.45 -8.26 -6.03
C SER A 463 -6.41 -8.81 -4.60
N VAL A 464 -7.23 -8.28 -3.68
CA VAL A 464 -7.28 -8.79 -2.29
C VAL A 464 -7.84 -10.21 -2.25
N ASP A 465 -8.96 -10.45 -2.93
CA ASP A 465 -9.58 -11.77 -3.02
C ASP A 465 -8.67 -12.82 -3.66
N SER A 466 -7.92 -12.42 -4.70
CA SER A 466 -7.03 -13.32 -5.42
C SER A 466 -5.71 -13.60 -4.67
N LEU A 467 -5.13 -12.60 -4.00
CA LEU A 467 -3.79 -12.69 -3.40
C LEU A 467 -3.76 -13.01 -1.90
N LEU A 468 -4.69 -12.49 -1.10
CA LEU A 468 -4.67 -12.72 0.35
C LEU A 468 -5.12 -14.14 0.72
N ALA A 469 -4.74 -14.58 1.92
CA ALA A 469 -4.92 -15.96 2.38
C ALA A 469 -6.38 -16.32 2.71
N SER A 470 -7.20 -15.31 2.93
CA SER A 470 -8.56 -15.42 3.47
C SER A 470 -9.63 -15.16 2.40
N SER A 471 -10.90 -15.44 2.72
CA SER A 471 -12.02 -15.08 1.84
C SER A 471 -12.23 -13.57 1.81
N VAL A 472 -12.57 -12.99 0.65
CA VAL A 472 -12.84 -11.55 0.51
C VAL A 472 -13.87 -11.00 1.50
N GLY A 473 -14.92 -11.76 1.83
CA GLY A 473 -15.92 -11.33 2.82
C GLY A 473 -15.35 -11.23 4.24
N GLY A 474 -14.44 -12.14 4.60
CA GLY A 474 -13.69 -12.10 5.85
C GLY A 474 -12.71 -10.93 5.90
N ASP A 475 -12.00 -10.69 4.79
CA ASP A 475 -11.05 -9.59 4.63
C ASP A 475 -11.73 -8.22 4.78
N GLN A 476 -12.85 -8.01 4.09
CA GLN A 476 -13.67 -6.80 4.20
C GLN A 476 -14.15 -6.56 5.64
N ALA A 477 -14.63 -7.61 6.31
CA ALA A 477 -15.09 -7.52 7.70
C ALA A 477 -13.93 -7.20 8.67
N MET A 478 -12.74 -7.74 8.42
CA MET A 478 -11.55 -7.46 9.22
C MET A 478 -11.07 -6.02 9.04
N ALA A 479 -11.00 -5.51 7.80
CA ALA A 479 -10.64 -4.13 7.53
C ALA A 479 -11.63 -3.14 8.18
N ALA A 480 -12.94 -3.44 8.12
CA ALA A 480 -13.96 -2.66 8.81
C ALA A 480 -13.79 -2.68 10.34
N LYS A 481 -13.50 -3.86 10.93
CA LYS A 481 -13.22 -3.99 12.36
C LYS A 481 -11.97 -3.22 12.78
N ALA A 482 -10.91 -3.27 11.98
CA ALA A 482 -9.68 -2.51 12.19
C ALA A 482 -9.95 -1.00 12.19
N THR A 483 -10.71 -0.51 11.20
CA THR A 483 -11.13 0.88 11.10
C THR A 483 -11.90 1.33 12.34
N GLN A 484 -12.90 0.53 12.75
CA GLN A 484 -13.71 0.80 13.93
C GLN A 484 -12.87 0.84 15.21
N SER A 485 -11.84 -0.01 15.33
CA SER A 485 -10.97 -0.01 16.52
C SER A 485 -10.30 1.34 16.75
N TYR A 486 -9.98 2.06 15.67
CA TYR A 486 -9.37 3.39 15.72
C TYR A 486 -10.41 4.50 15.85
N LEU A 487 -11.47 4.48 15.02
CA LEU A 487 -12.51 5.53 15.07
C LEU A 487 -13.27 5.54 16.40
N PHE A 488 -13.46 4.38 17.05
CA PHE A 488 -14.15 4.30 18.33
C PHE A 488 -13.26 4.64 19.54
N ASN A 489 -11.96 4.87 19.32
CA ASN A 489 -11.01 5.22 20.38
C ASN A 489 -10.07 6.35 19.93
N PHE A 490 -10.58 7.33 19.18
CA PHE A 490 -9.72 8.23 18.41
C PHE A 490 -8.71 9.02 19.26
N ASN A 491 -9.07 9.44 20.47
CA ASN A 491 -8.16 10.16 21.37
C ASN A 491 -6.94 9.33 21.79
N GLU A 492 -6.97 8.00 21.63
CA GLU A 492 -5.92 7.06 22.04
C GLU A 492 -5.00 6.61 20.90
N ILE A 493 -5.25 7.05 19.65
CA ILE A 493 -4.52 6.55 18.47
C ILE A 493 -3.45 7.50 17.94
N SER A 494 -3.13 8.58 18.66
CA SER A 494 -1.96 9.41 18.32
C SER A 494 -0.69 8.56 18.32
N PHE A 495 0.21 8.79 17.38
CA PHE A 495 1.38 7.93 17.16
C PHE A 495 2.22 7.63 18.43
N PRO A 496 2.57 8.61 19.30
CA PRO A 496 3.27 8.31 20.55
C PRO A 496 2.45 7.43 21.51
N GLN A 497 1.12 7.59 21.52
CA GLN A 497 0.22 6.81 22.38
C GLN A 497 0.14 5.36 21.92
N THR A 498 0.14 5.09 20.61
CA THR A 498 0.13 3.69 20.11
C THR A 498 1.42 2.95 20.45
N LEU A 499 2.57 3.65 20.47
CA LEU A 499 3.84 3.12 20.96
C LEU A 499 3.81 2.84 22.47
N ALA A 500 3.23 3.76 23.25
CA ALA A 500 3.09 3.62 24.69
C ALA A 500 2.15 2.45 25.06
N ASN A 501 1.04 2.30 24.34
CA ASN A 501 0.07 1.22 24.54
C ASN A 501 0.72 -0.17 24.33
N ARG A 502 1.62 -0.28 23.35
CA ARG A 502 2.44 -1.49 23.10
C ARG A 502 3.67 -1.62 24.00
N ARG A 503 3.94 -0.60 24.83
CA ARG A 503 5.10 -0.52 25.75
C ARG A 503 6.45 -0.66 25.05
N VAL A 504 6.57 -0.08 23.86
CA VAL A 504 7.79 -0.12 23.05
C VAL A 504 8.55 1.21 23.07
N THR A 505 8.24 2.12 23.98
CA THR A 505 8.83 3.47 24.07
C THR A 505 10.20 3.51 24.75
N ASP A 506 10.55 2.52 25.57
CA ASP A 506 11.81 2.51 26.32
C ASP A 506 12.98 2.08 25.42
N VAL A 507 13.77 3.08 24.99
CA VAL A 507 14.96 2.89 24.14
C VAL A 507 16.09 2.15 24.86
N SER A 508 16.10 2.08 26.18
CA SER A 508 17.09 1.29 26.91
C SER A 508 16.78 -0.21 26.88
N LYS A 509 15.49 -0.57 26.76
CA LYS A 509 15.03 -1.95 26.69
C LYS A 509 14.92 -2.46 25.26
N LEU A 510 14.42 -1.64 24.34
CA LEU A 510 14.36 -1.91 22.90
C LEU A 510 15.14 -0.82 22.14
N PRO A 511 16.47 -0.96 22.03
CA PRO A 511 17.34 0.09 21.48
C PRO A 511 17.14 0.30 19.98
N THR A 512 16.89 -0.76 19.22
CA THR A 512 16.71 -0.68 17.78
C THR A 512 15.22 -0.75 17.44
N TYR A 513 14.62 0.40 17.15
CA TYR A 513 13.26 0.47 16.59
C TYR A 513 13.12 1.64 15.61
N PRO A 514 13.60 1.50 14.36
CA PRO A 514 13.62 2.58 13.38
C PRO A 514 12.27 3.27 13.15
N TYR A 515 11.18 2.52 13.01
CA TYR A 515 9.84 3.10 12.84
C TYR A 515 9.42 4.00 14.01
N ARG A 516 9.69 3.58 15.26
CA ARG A 516 9.46 4.40 16.46
C ARG A 516 10.33 5.65 16.42
N ASP A 517 11.64 5.47 16.26
CA ASP A 517 12.61 6.54 16.46
C ASP A 517 12.51 7.62 15.37
N ASP A 518 12.22 7.22 14.14
CA ASP A 518 12.10 8.12 12.99
C ASP A 518 10.68 8.71 12.93
N GLY A 519 9.65 7.91 13.20
CA GLY A 519 8.27 8.39 13.29
C GLY A 519 8.07 9.44 14.37
N LEU A 520 8.79 9.35 15.50
CA LEU A 520 8.71 10.36 16.56
C LEU A 520 9.27 11.72 16.10
N LEU A 521 10.29 11.73 15.22
CA LEU A 521 10.80 12.98 14.65
C LEU A 521 9.73 13.64 13.77
N ILE A 522 9.06 12.86 12.93
CA ILE A 522 8.02 13.35 12.02
C ILE A 522 6.78 13.80 12.78
N TRP A 523 6.32 13.00 13.76
CA TRP A 523 5.22 13.34 14.64
C TRP A 523 5.45 14.68 15.34
N ASN A 524 6.62 14.86 15.96
CA ASN A 524 6.94 16.10 16.67
C ASN A 524 6.99 17.30 15.71
N ALA A 525 7.52 17.13 14.50
CA ALA A 525 7.52 18.20 13.49
C ALA A 525 6.08 18.60 13.09
N ILE A 526 5.20 17.63 12.87
CA ILE A 526 3.78 17.86 12.56
C ILE A 526 3.06 18.52 13.75
N GLU A 527 3.26 18.04 14.98
CA GLU A 527 2.59 18.59 16.16
C GLU A 527 2.97 20.06 16.39
N ILE A 528 4.27 20.39 16.27
CA ILE A 528 4.75 21.77 16.34
C ILE A 528 4.14 22.63 15.24
N TRP A 529 4.11 22.12 14.00
CA TRP A 529 3.51 22.82 12.87
C TRP A 529 2.03 23.15 13.10
N VAL A 530 1.24 22.16 13.50
CA VAL A 530 -0.19 22.30 13.75
C VAL A 530 -0.45 23.27 14.91
N ARG A 531 0.37 23.22 15.96
CA ARG A 531 0.31 24.14 17.10
C ARG A 531 0.62 25.58 16.70
N ASP A 532 1.73 25.79 15.98
CA ASP A 532 2.13 27.11 15.50
C ASP A 532 1.06 27.66 14.54
N TYR A 533 0.51 26.82 13.65
CA TYR A 533 -0.59 27.17 12.75
C TYR A 533 -1.82 27.67 13.51
N PHE A 534 -2.35 26.88 14.45
CA PHE A 534 -3.57 27.25 15.16
C PHE A 534 -3.38 28.45 16.11
N SER A 535 -2.16 28.71 16.59
CA SER A 535 -1.87 29.89 17.40
C SER A 535 -2.09 31.23 16.67
N ILE A 536 -2.11 31.20 15.33
CA ILE A 536 -2.41 32.37 14.48
C ILE A 536 -3.90 32.68 14.46
N TYR A 537 -4.75 31.65 14.62
CA TYR A 537 -6.21 31.76 14.48
C TYR A 537 -6.94 31.77 15.82
N TYR A 538 -6.44 31.03 16.81
CA TYR A 538 -7.05 30.94 18.15
C TYR A 538 -6.10 31.50 19.21
N SER A 539 -6.54 32.56 19.88
CA SER A 539 -5.76 33.23 20.93
C SER A 539 -5.78 32.50 22.28
N ASN A 540 -6.79 31.65 22.51
CA ASN A 540 -6.98 30.87 23.73
C ASN A 540 -8.07 29.79 23.54
N ASP A 541 -8.23 28.92 24.53
CA ASP A 541 -9.23 27.84 24.54
C ASP A 541 -10.68 28.34 24.39
N SER A 542 -11.00 29.55 24.87
CA SER A 542 -12.36 30.10 24.69
C SER A 542 -12.66 30.42 23.23
N ALA A 543 -11.66 30.78 22.42
CA ALA A 543 -11.85 31.00 20.99
C ALA A 543 -12.17 29.68 20.26
N VAL A 544 -11.51 28.58 20.61
CA VAL A 544 -11.81 27.23 20.08
C VAL A 544 -13.21 26.79 20.48
N LYS A 545 -13.56 26.94 21.76
CA LYS A 545 -14.87 26.55 22.28
C LYS A 545 -16.03 27.30 21.62
N ASN A 546 -15.82 28.57 21.26
CA ASN A 546 -16.84 29.43 20.67
C ASN A 546 -16.92 29.32 19.14
N ASP A 547 -16.04 28.58 18.49
CA ASP A 547 -16.08 28.34 17.05
C ASP A 547 -17.21 27.34 16.71
N THR A 548 -18.35 27.86 16.27
CA THR A 548 -19.55 27.06 15.98
C THR A 548 -19.38 26.11 14.81
N ASP A 549 -18.55 26.47 13.82
CA ASP A 549 -18.30 25.64 12.65
C ASP A 549 -17.42 24.46 13.02
N LEU A 550 -16.38 24.68 13.84
CA LEU A 550 -15.56 23.63 14.44
C LEU A 550 -16.40 22.70 15.34
N GLN A 551 -17.28 23.24 16.19
CA GLN A 551 -18.14 22.40 17.03
C GLN A 551 -19.11 21.55 16.19
N THR A 552 -19.60 22.09 15.07
CA THR A 552 -20.45 21.36 14.12
C THR A 552 -19.66 20.27 13.41
N TRP A 553 -18.46 20.57 12.92
CA TRP A 553 -17.54 19.61 12.33
C TRP A 553 -17.29 18.40 13.25
N GLY A 554 -16.96 18.66 14.52
CA GLY A 554 -16.75 17.60 15.51
C GLY A 554 -18.02 16.77 15.80
N SER A 555 -19.17 17.43 15.91
CA SER A 555 -20.46 16.75 16.15
C SER A 555 -20.88 15.89 14.95
N THR A 556 -20.62 16.34 13.72
CA THR A 556 -20.85 15.57 12.49
C THR A 556 -20.01 14.30 12.48
N LEU A 557 -18.72 14.39 12.83
CA LEU A 557 -17.82 13.23 12.87
C LEU A 557 -18.29 12.14 13.85
N VAL A 558 -18.87 12.51 14.97
CA VAL A 558 -19.43 11.57 15.98
C VAL A 558 -20.78 10.99 15.56
N SER A 559 -21.54 11.68 14.70
CA SER A 559 -22.89 11.27 14.30
C SER A 559 -22.92 9.90 13.59
N LEU A 560 -24.10 9.26 13.61
CA LEU A 560 -24.33 7.98 12.92
C LEU A 560 -24.14 8.07 11.40
N GLN A 561 -24.42 9.25 10.83
CA GLN A 561 -24.27 9.62 9.43
C GLN A 561 -22.96 10.39 9.18
N GLY A 562 -21.98 10.31 10.08
CA GLY A 562 -20.63 10.80 9.84
C GLY A 562 -19.64 9.65 9.95
N GLY A 563 -18.60 9.84 10.77
CA GLY A 563 -17.58 8.83 11.01
C GLY A 563 -17.88 7.86 12.16
N ARG A 564 -18.94 8.11 12.94
CA ARG A 564 -19.26 7.35 14.17
C ARG A 564 -18.09 7.32 15.16
N LEU A 565 -17.32 8.40 15.19
CA LEU A 565 -16.19 8.50 16.11
C LEU A 565 -16.69 8.40 17.55
N GLN A 566 -15.93 7.72 18.40
CA GLN A 566 -16.13 7.68 19.85
C GLN A 566 -14.81 7.98 20.54
N ASN A 567 -14.89 8.44 21.79
CA ASN A 567 -13.73 8.97 22.51
C ASN A 567 -12.96 9.97 21.63
N PHE A 568 -13.68 10.98 21.14
CA PHE A 568 -13.19 12.00 20.21
C PHE A 568 -13.48 13.39 20.76
N GLY A 569 -12.51 14.30 20.72
CA GLY A 569 -12.65 15.64 21.34
C GLY A 569 -12.43 15.61 22.85
N ASP A 570 -12.49 16.78 23.50
CA ASP A 570 -12.21 16.95 24.94
C ASP A 570 -13.24 16.23 25.83
N ASP A 571 -14.49 16.08 25.36
CA ASP A 571 -15.59 15.44 26.09
C ASP A 571 -15.86 13.99 25.62
N GLY A 572 -15.06 13.49 24.68
CA GLY A 572 -15.25 12.19 24.05
C GLY A 572 -16.42 12.09 23.08
N GLN A 573 -17.17 13.19 22.87
CA GLN A 573 -18.38 13.27 22.03
C GLN A 573 -18.28 14.35 20.95
N GLY A 574 -17.06 14.73 20.57
CA GLY A 574 -16.76 15.59 19.43
C GLY A 574 -16.77 17.08 19.75
N LYS A 575 -16.73 17.48 21.03
CA LYS A 575 -16.54 18.89 21.40
C LYS A 575 -15.07 19.24 21.57
N PHE A 576 -14.69 20.37 20.99
CA PHE A 576 -13.36 20.95 21.14
C PHE A 576 -13.44 22.14 22.08
N ASN A 577 -12.92 21.97 23.28
CA ASN A 577 -12.83 22.98 24.32
C ASN A 577 -11.42 23.58 24.42
N THR A 578 -10.38 22.85 24.00
CA THR A 578 -8.98 23.28 24.15
C THR A 578 -8.22 23.29 22.83
N ILE A 579 -7.27 24.23 22.70
CA ILE A 579 -6.32 24.24 21.57
C ILE A 579 -5.51 22.95 21.55
N ASN A 580 -5.15 22.41 22.71
CA ASN A 580 -4.36 21.18 22.81
C ASN A 580 -5.09 19.95 22.24
N CYS A 581 -6.39 19.79 22.52
CA CYS A 581 -7.17 18.72 21.93
C CYS A 581 -7.26 18.88 20.41
N LEU A 582 -7.52 20.10 19.91
CA LEU A 582 -7.55 20.36 18.47
C LEU A 582 -6.21 20.05 17.81
N VAL A 583 -5.09 20.49 18.39
CA VAL A 583 -3.74 20.20 17.90
C VAL A 583 -3.51 18.69 17.84
N LYS A 584 -3.75 17.95 18.93
CA LYS A 584 -3.56 16.49 18.98
C LYS A 584 -4.40 15.79 17.91
N THR A 585 -5.67 16.16 17.76
CA THR A 585 -6.56 15.57 16.76
C THR A 585 -6.06 15.80 15.34
N ILE A 586 -5.73 17.05 15.00
CA ILE A 586 -5.31 17.39 13.64
C ILE A 586 -3.93 16.80 13.32
N SER A 587 -3.01 16.75 14.29
CA SER A 587 -1.73 16.05 14.13
C SER A 587 -1.91 14.55 13.91
N THR A 588 -2.86 13.90 14.60
CA THR A 588 -3.20 12.48 14.37
C THR A 588 -3.70 12.25 12.96
N VAL A 589 -4.60 13.10 12.44
CA VAL A 589 -5.10 12.99 11.06
C VAL A 589 -3.98 13.19 10.05
N ILE A 590 -3.19 14.26 10.19
CA ILE A 590 -2.08 14.57 9.28
C ILE A 590 -1.03 13.47 9.30
N PHE A 591 -0.61 12.99 10.47
CA PHE A 591 0.37 11.91 10.57
C PHE A 591 -0.17 10.61 9.93
N THR A 592 -1.43 10.27 10.17
CA THR A 592 -2.07 9.08 9.59
C THR A 592 -2.11 9.16 8.06
N ALA A 593 -2.51 10.31 7.51
CA ALA A 593 -2.62 10.54 6.08
C ALA A 593 -1.27 10.70 5.35
N SER A 594 -0.17 10.90 6.08
CA SER A 594 1.17 11.11 5.52
C SER A 594 2.14 10.03 6.00
N ALA A 595 2.84 10.27 7.10
CA ALA A 595 3.93 9.44 7.60
C ALA A 595 3.51 8.00 7.92
N GLN A 596 2.35 7.78 8.54
CA GLN A 596 1.88 6.42 8.84
C GLN A 596 1.61 5.64 7.56
N HIS A 597 0.87 6.24 6.62
CA HIS A 597 0.61 5.65 5.31
C HIS A 597 1.92 5.36 4.58
N ALA A 598 2.85 6.32 4.53
CA ALA A 598 4.13 6.15 3.87
C ALA A 598 4.92 4.95 4.43
N ALA A 599 4.96 4.83 5.76
CA ALA A 599 5.67 3.76 6.45
C ALA A 599 5.14 2.34 6.17
N VAL A 600 3.85 2.20 5.82
CA VAL A 600 3.21 0.89 5.55
C VAL A 600 2.94 0.66 4.06
N ASN A 601 2.78 1.70 3.25
CA ASN A 601 2.52 1.58 1.82
C ASN A 601 3.82 1.44 1.02
N PHE A 602 4.78 2.34 1.16
CA PHE A 602 6.00 2.31 0.33
C PHE A 602 6.94 1.16 0.70
N SER A 603 6.83 0.62 1.91
CA SER A 603 7.48 -0.62 2.32
C SER A 603 6.98 -1.86 1.56
N GLN A 604 5.82 -1.78 0.89
CA GLN A 604 5.32 -2.87 0.04
C GLN A 604 6.27 -3.19 -1.13
N GLN A 605 7.21 -2.30 -1.47
CA GLN A 605 8.29 -2.64 -2.41
C GLN A 605 9.10 -3.85 -1.94
N GLU A 606 9.38 -3.97 -0.65
CA GLU A 606 10.06 -5.16 -0.10
C GLU A 606 9.13 -6.39 -0.15
N MET A 607 7.83 -6.18 0.03
CA MET A 607 6.80 -7.23 -0.04
C MET A 607 6.60 -7.80 -1.46
N MET A 608 7.11 -7.16 -2.51
CA MET A 608 7.08 -7.73 -3.86
C MET A 608 7.82 -9.07 -3.95
N TYR A 609 8.85 -9.29 -3.12
CA TYR A 609 9.59 -10.54 -3.12
C TYR A 609 8.81 -11.63 -2.38
N THR A 610 8.00 -12.36 -3.15
CA THR A 610 7.03 -13.33 -2.67
C THR A 610 7.61 -14.41 -1.72
N PRO A 611 8.83 -14.95 -1.92
CA PRO A 611 9.41 -15.88 -0.95
C PRO A 611 9.63 -15.31 0.46
N ALA A 612 9.82 -13.99 0.58
CA ALA A 612 9.99 -13.30 1.86
C ALA A 612 8.66 -12.86 2.49
N PHE A 613 7.71 -12.42 1.66
CA PHE A 613 6.42 -11.88 2.09
C PHE A 613 5.25 -12.46 1.27
N PRO A 614 4.99 -13.78 1.34
CA PRO A 614 3.88 -14.34 0.59
C PRO A 614 2.56 -13.79 1.12
N LEU A 615 1.66 -13.34 0.25
CA LEU A 615 0.32 -12.88 0.67
C LEU A 615 -0.64 -14.04 0.99
N ALA A 616 -0.34 -15.24 0.50
CA ALA A 616 -1.05 -16.46 0.83
C ALA A 616 -0.11 -17.67 0.83
N ARG A 617 -0.49 -18.69 1.60
CA ARG A 617 0.14 -20.01 1.62
C ARG A 617 -0.80 -21.04 1.00
N TYR A 618 -0.25 -22.01 0.25
CA TYR A 618 -1.00 -23.01 -0.53
C TYR A 618 -0.88 -24.43 0.03
N LEU A 619 -0.37 -24.55 1.25
CA LEU A 619 -0.32 -25.77 2.03
C LEU A 619 -0.80 -25.50 3.46
N PRO A 620 -1.40 -26.50 4.13
CA PRO A 620 -1.65 -26.42 5.57
C PRO A 620 -0.37 -26.08 6.36
N ALA A 621 -0.53 -25.49 7.54
CA ALA A 621 0.59 -25.32 8.46
C ALA A 621 1.07 -26.70 8.96
N PRO A 622 2.40 -26.93 9.09
CA PRO A 622 2.92 -28.20 9.58
C PRO A 622 2.54 -28.40 11.06
N ILE A 623 2.19 -29.63 11.42
CA ILE A 623 1.67 -29.98 12.76
C ILE A 623 2.69 -30.68 13.66
N ASN A 624 3.92 -30.85 13.17
CA ASN A 624 5.03 -31.51 13.86
C ASN A 624 6.37 -30.87 13.47
N PRO A 625 7.12 -30.25 14.41
CA PRO A 625 8.43 -29.67 14.13
C PRO A 625 9.48 -30.68 13.67
N GLN A 626 9.28 -31.97 13.98
CA GLN A 626 10.18 -33.06 13.63
C GLN A 626 9.96 -33.61 12.20
N ASP A 627 8.97 -33.10 11.48
CA ASP A 627 8.70 -33.47 10.08
C ASP A 627 8.91 -32.23 9.18
N PRO A 628 10.16 -32.00 8.72
CA PRO A 628 10.50 -30.77 8.03
C PRO A 628 9.81 -30.69 6.66
N GLU A 629 9.13 -29.56 6.44
CA GLU A 629 8.65 -29.14 5.13
C GLU A 629 9.48 -27.96 4.64
N SER A 630 9.93 -28.00 3.39
CA SER A 630 10.52 -26.82 2.74
C SER A 630 9.44 -25.75 2.51
N PHE A 631 9.67 -24.54 3.04
CA PHE A 631 8.75 -23.41 2.94
C PHE A 631 8.34 -23.08 1.50
N ILE A 632 9.24 -23.34 0.53
CA ILE A 632 9.02 -23.09 -0.90
C ILE A 632 7.79 -23.86 -1.42
N LYS A 633 7.52 -25.05 -0.88
CA LYS A 633 6.36 -25.85 -1.30
C LYS A 633 5.02 -25.20 -0.96
N GLY A 634 4.99 -24.31 0.04
CA GLY A 634 3.80 -23.58 0.44
C GLY A 634 3.62 -22.22 -0.25
N LEU A 635 4.59 -21.78 -1.05
CA LEU A 635 4.53 -20.49 -1.76
C LEU A 635 3.49 -20.52 -2.91
N PRO A 636 2.98 -19.35 -3.32
CA PRO A 636 2.13 -19.23 -4.50
C PRO A 636 2.85 -19.67 -5.78
N SER A 637 2.05 -20.01 -6.79
CA SER A 637 2.54 -20.19 -8.16
C SER A 637 3.25 -18.93 -8.68
N LEU A 638 4.14 -19.08 -9.67
CA LEU A 638 4.83 -17.94 -10.29
C LEU A 638 3.85 -16.90 -10.88
N SER A 639 2.71 -17.35 -11.41
CA SER A 639 1.66 -16.45 -11.93
C SER A 639 1.04 -15.56 -10.82
N GLN A 640 0.77 -16.15 -9.66
CA GLN A 640 0.28 -15.41 -8.49
C GLN A 640 1.36 -14.51 -7.89
N ALA A 641 2.60 -14.99 -7.82
CA ALA A 641 3.74 -14.17 -7.40
C ALA A 641 3.94 -12.97 -8.34
N GLN A 642 3.73 -13.14 -9.65
CA GLN A 642 3.74 -12.02 -10.59
C GLN A 642 2.61 -11.04 -10.31
N SER A 643 1.40 -11.53 -10.03
CA SER A 643 0.26 -10.68 -9.69
C SER A 643 0.47 -9.88 -8.40
N GLN A 644 1.20 -10.46 -7.43
CA GLN A 644 1.66 -9.79 -6.23
C GLN A 644 2.68 -8.68 -6.56
N ILE A 645 3.70 -8.96 -7.39
CA ILE A 645 4.67 -7.96 -7.86
C ILE A 645 3.93 -6.81 -8.56
N ASP A 646 3.03 -7.13 -9.49
CA ASP A 646 2.30 -6.14 -10.29
C ASP A 646 1.45 -5.22 -9.40
N THR A 647 0.75 -5.79 -8.41
CA THR A 647 -0.09 -5.03 -7.47
C THR A 647 0.78 -4.18 -6.54
N LEU A 648 1.77 -4.76 -5.87
CA LEU A 648 2.57 -4.07 -4.86
C LEU A 648 3.57 -3.08 -5.46
N TYR A 649 3.99 -3.26 -6.72
CA TYR A 649 4.77 -2.24 -7.44
C TYR A 649 3.92 -0.98 -7.67
N LEU A 650 2.65 -1.13 -8.08
CA LEU A 650 1.77 0.02 -8.30
C LEU A 650 1.58 0.81 -7.01
N LEU A 651 1.20 0.11 -5.93
CA LEU A 651 0.94 0.73 -4.63
C LEU A 651 2.22 1.34 -4.02
N GLY A 652 3.33 0.60 -4.05
CA GLY A 652 4.57 0.97 -3.37
C GLY A 652 5.53 1.87 -4.15
N SER A 653 5.27 2.27 -5.42
CA SER A 653 6.24 3.04 -6.24
C SER A 653 5.83 4.45 -6.64
N VAL A 654 4.58 4.84 -6.42
CA VAL A 654 4.07 6.15 -6.83
C VAL A 654 4.14 7.14 -5.66
N TYR A 655 5.23 7.89 -5.58
CA TYR A 655 5.36 9.01 -4.64
C TYR A 655 4.78 10.27 -5.27
N TYR A 656 3.64 10.74 -4.78
CA TYR A 656 2.99 11.97 -5.25
C TYR A 656 2.80 12.95 -4.10
N THR A 657 3.13 14.23 -4.33
CA THR A 657 3.30 15.29 -3.31
C THR A 657 4.40 14.98 -2.29
N GLN A 658 4.67 15.93 -1.40
CA GLN A 658 5.65 15.77 -0.32
C GLN A 658 5.18 16.52 0.92
N LEU A 659 5.28 15.89 2.09
CA LEU A 659 4.89 16.47 3.37
C LEU A 659 5.60 17.81 3.60
N GLY A 660 4.81 18.84 3.90
CA GLY A 660 5.31 20.19 4.15
C GLY A 660 5.55 21.02 2.88
N LYS A 661 5.25 20.49 1.68
CA LYS A 661 5.28 21.21 0.41
C LYS A 661 3.88 21.61 -0.03
N TYR A 662 3.29 22.55 0.70
CA TYR A 662 1.98 23.11 0.36
C TYR A 662 2.05 24.02 -0.89
N SER A 663 0.99 24.00 -1.70
CA SER A 663 0.82 24.97 -2.79
C SER A 663 0.86 26.42 -2.26
N PRO A 664 1.42 27.39 -3.00
CA PRO A 664 1.32 28.81 -2.66
C PRO A 664 -0.12 29.29 -2.42
N SER A 665 -1.09 28.68 -3.11
CA SER A 665 -2.52 28.99 -2.94
C SER A 665 -3.12 28.46 -1.63
N ALA A 666 -2.50 27.49 -0.96
CA ALA A 666 -3.00 26.96 0.31
C ALA A 666 -2.93 28.02 1.41
N PHE A 667 -1.90 28.88 1.38
CA PHE A 667 -1.65 29.89 2.42
C PHE A 667 -1.20 31.25 1.84
N PRO A 668 -2.10 31.99 1.16
CA PRO A 668 -1.72 33.25 0.50
C PRO A 668 -1.43 34.37 1.50
N ASN A 669 -0.32 35.09 1.27
CA ASN A 669 -0.01 36.41 1.84
C ASN A 669 -0.08 36.58 3.38
N ASN A 670 0.27 35.55 4.18
CA ASN A 670 0.38 35.66 5.65
C ASN A 670 1.81 35.39 6.15
N ASN A 671 2.54 36.43 6.57
CA ASN A 671 3.93 36.32 7.02
C ASN A 671 4.13 35.42 8.25
N GLN A 672 3.20 35.43 9.20
CA GLN A 672 3.30 34.58 10.40
C GLN A 672 3.17 33.10 10.03
N LEU A 673 2.22 32.80 9.14
CA LEU A 673 2.02 31.45 8.62
C LEU A 673 3.23 30.99 7.81
N GLN A 674 3.75 31.83 6.92
CA GLN A 674 4.94 31.50 6.12
C GLN A 674 6.17 31.24 7.01
N ALA A 675 6.33 31.97 8.12
CA ALA A 675 7.39 31.71 9.10
C ALA A 675 7.19 30.36 9.82
N ALA A 676 5.96 30.05 10.25
CA ALA A 676 5.64 28.77 10.87
C ALA A 676 5.84 27.59 9.90
N LEU A 677 5.46 27.76 8.62
CA LEU A 677 5.66 26.74 7.59
C LEU A 677 7.15 26.53 7.30
N LYS A 678 7.94 27.61 7.22
CA LYS A 678 9.38 27.50 7.06
C LYS A 678 10.02 26.72 8.22
N LYS A 679 9.60 26.98 9.45
CA LYS A 679 10.05 26.23 10.64
C LYS A 679 9.67 24.75 10.55
N PHE A 680 8.46 24.42 10.08
CA PHE A 680 8.06 23.03 9.83
C PHE A 680 8.98 22.35 8.82
N GLN A 681 9.24 23.00 7.68
CA GLN A 681 10.13 22.48 6.63
C GLN A 681 11.57 22.29 7.14
N ASP A 682 12.06 23.20 7.98
CA ASP A 682 13.39 23.07 8.60
C ASP A 682 13.46 21.90 9.58
N ASN A 683 12.41 21.68 10.37
CA ASN A 683 12.32 20.52 11.25
C ASN A 683 12.29 19.20 10.47
N LEU A 684 11.55 19.15 9.36
CA LEU A 684 11.57 17.99 8.45
C LEU A 684 12.96 17.78 7.85
N GLN A 685 13.64 18.83 7.39
CA GLN A 685 15.00 18.71 6.86
C GLN A 685 16.00 18.21 7.92
N ALA A 686 15.85 18.62 9.18
CA ALA A 686 16.67 18.12 10.28
C ALA A 686 16.38 16.64 10.60
N ALA A 687 15.10 16.24 10.54
CA ALA A 687 14.70 14.84 10.69
C ALA A 687 15.32 13.96 9.58
N GLU A 688 15.23 14.39 8.32
CA GLU A 688 15.86 13.74 7.16
C GLU A 688 17.36 13.48 7.39
N THR A 689 18.11 14.50 7.82
CA THR A 689 19.54 14.37 8.13
C THR A 689 19.78 13.34 9.23
N THR A 690 19.00 13.41 10.32
CA THR A 690 19.11 12.48 11.45
C THR A 690 18.84 11.03 11.03
N ILE A 691 17.80 10.80 10.21
CA ILE A 691 17.43 9.47 9.72
C ILE A 691 18.53 8.91 8.82
N LYS A 692 19.08 9.72 7.90
CA LYS A 692 20.22 9.33 7.05
C LYS A 692 21.46 8.96 7.86
N GLU A 693 21.73 9.65 8.95
CA GLU A 693 22.81 9.31 9.87
C GLU A 693 22.54 7.99 10.59
N ARG A 694 21.33 7.80 11.13
CA ARG A 694 20.94 6.56 11.80
C ARG A 694 20.98 5.35 10.86
N ASN A 695 20.63 5.50 9.59
CA ASN A 695 20.71 4.45 8.57
C ASN A 695 22.14 3.97 8.26
N ARG A 696 23.17 4.67 8.76
CA ARG A 696 24.58 4.22 8.70
C ARG A 696 25.01 3.43 9.92
N ASN A 697 24.18 3.35 10.97
CA ASN A 697 24.48 2.56 12.16
C ASN A 697 24.34 1.06 11.83
N PRO A 698 25.36 0.22 12.09
CA PRO A 698 25.28 -1.23 11.86
C PRO A 698 24.17 -1.95 12.65
N ASP A 699 23.68 -1.36 13.75
CA ASP A 699 22.52 -1.89 14.49
C ASP A 699 21.21 -1.80 13.67
N ARG A 700 21.15 -0.93 12.65
CA ARG A 700 20.11 -0.95 11.61
C ARG A 700 20.52 -1.92 10.51
N LEU A 701 20.13 -3.19 10.66
CA LEU A 701 20.53 -4.28 9.75
C LEU A 701 20.17 -4.00 8.28
N MET A 702 19.11 -3.23 8.06
CA MET A 702 18.75 -2.63 6.77
C MET A 702 18.39 -1.16 6.98
N PRO A 703 18.76 -0.25 6.05
CA PRO A 703 18.31 1.14 6.09
C PRO A 703 16.78 1.21 6.16
N TYR A 704 16.27 2.10 7.02
CA TYR A 704 14.84 2.38 7.11
C TYR A 704 14.56 3.72 6.43
N GLU A 705 14.06 3.68 5.20
CA GLU A 705 13.94 4.86 4.32
C GLU A 705 12.50 5.38 4.21
N PHE A 706 11.50 4.59 4.62
CA PHE A 706 10.08 4.88 4.44
C PHE A 706 9.55 6.09 5.25
N LEU A 707 10.37 6.62 6.16
CA LEU A 707 10.07 7.83 6.94
C LEU A 707 11.05 8.99 6.68
N LEU A 708 11.86 8.92 5.61
CA LEU A 708 12.58 10.08 5.11
C LEU A 708 11.56 11.14 4.66
N PRO A 709 11.55 12.36 5.21
CA PRO A 709 10.67 13.44 4.77
C PRO A 709 10.64 13.72 3.26
N SER A 710 11.70 13.40 2.51
CA SER A 710 11.67 13.48 1.03
C SER A 710 10.79 12.42 0.37
N GLN A 711 10.45 11.34 1.07
CA GLN A 711 9.69 10.19 0.60
C GLN A 711 8.32 10.04 1.29
N ILE A 712 7.88 11.05 2.05
CA ILE A 712 6.56 11.05 2.69
C ILE A 712 5.62 11.96 1.88
N PRO A 713 4.61 11.43 1.18
CA PRO A 713 3.51 12.20 0.61
C PRO A 713 2.76 13.06 1.64
N GLN A 714 2.12 14.12 1.16
CA GLN A 714 1.27 14.99 1.97
C GLN A 714 -0.05 14.29 2.38
N SER A 715 -0.53 13.34 1.56
CA SER A 715 -1.82 12.64 1.67
C SER A 715 -1.74 11.18 1.21
N ILE A 716 -2.81 10.43 1.46
CA ILE A 716 -3.05 9.10 0.88
C ILE A 716 -3.56 9.30 -0.55
N ASN A 717 -2.77 8.92 -1.54
CA ASN A 717 -3.05 9.20 -2.96
C ASN A 717 -2.62 8.09 -3.92
N ILE A 718 -2.26 6.91 -3.40
CA ILE A 718 -1.99 5.67 -4.14
C ILE A 718 -2.52 4.48 -3.35
#